data_AF-A0A7W1SU61-F1
#
_entry.id   AF-A0A7W1SU61-F1
#
_cell.length_a   1.000
_cell.length_b   1.000
_cell.length_c   1.000
_cell.angle_alpha   90.00
_cell.angle_beta   90.00
_cell.angle_gamma   90.00
#
_symmetry.space_group_name_H-M   'P 1'
#
loop_
_entity.id
_entity.type
_entity.pdbx_description
1 polymer ?
#
loop_
_entity_poly.entity_id
_entity_poly.type
_entity_poly.pdbx_seq_one_letter_code
_entity_poly.pdbx_strand_id
1 'polypeptide(L)'
;MAQLSLAVWTLPTAGTPLPLPDIATHSISPTDGDWGSVEFTYPREGRNAALLLALADNDTDLKVEIRVRATDGRTWVKPAILLESSIDDVAESDKISVHGHFHEIELGEVVVPYAPGADQGNTLLSGTAGLIVRSLLTAAQGRGCLTGVTRTFTDTLDSNGVAWANTGSNLSLSPGQTYAAMLGTLRGYQLAEWELTAARELRLTNVDGKGVDRTVGATPLTLERGRDLADGPRKHSLLSAATALVTAGKDGIYALVSDATAQARRGRRIESYHSFGNTTDQGTLNALSTSRLATVTSGRLELSHRLVLGTGNPTPLLDFGPSDYVFSATRSGVKRRRVRQVTLKGAAGNITEVDVTVGTVIDEWAVAQQKRLDDIAAGSSLVGTSSPKPQVDDGSTPGTPTGLTVNSLWYPTSEGIGLAQVSASWTADLDPRTSGYVVEWHYTLAALGTQWQRLPQTGTASITWSGVSPGSAIEVRVSGANKYDRVSAPSAPFALTTPLNTTPPPVLPAPVGSAYLGLLKWDWNGKGAAGESMPGNFREAELHLSLTSNFAPHRPLLAANGRLDTATSTTYRDQLTGAGELPVDPGGAYGVTWFAKWVSVDRSNLASAASAQGSAVRTQVNDGDVAALNVGKLTTGILTALLTISGIIRTATVGARVELDTTGLRC
;
A
#
# COMPACT_ATOMS: atom_id res chain seq x y z
N MET A 1 0.28 33.63 36.86
CA MET A 1 -0.93 34.09 36.14
C MET A 1 -1.29 33.02 35.13
N ALA A 2 -2.55 32.60 35.03
CA ALA A 2 -2.96 31.63 34.02
C ALA A 2 -2.75 32.24 32.63
N GLN A 3 -2.08 31.52 31.74
CA GLN A 3 -1.77 32.05 30.41
C GLN A 3 -3.00 32.06 29.50
N LEU A 4 -3.96 31.17 29.78
CA LEU A 4 -5.25 31.08 29.12
C LEU A 4 -6.37 31.11 30.16
N SER A 5 -7.45 31.82 29.84
CA SER A 5 -8.68 31.86 30.63
C SER A 5 -9.91 31.58 29.77
N LEU A 6 -10.88 30.90 30.34
CA LEU A 6 -12.21 30.67 29.80
C LEU A 6 -13.19 31.72 30.35
N ALA A 7 -14.00 32.29 29.47
CA ALA A 7 -15.19 33.06 29.85
C ALA A 7 -16.39 32.60 29.03
N VAL A 8 -17.55 32.54 29.67
CA VAL A 8 -18.82 32.16 29.04
C VAL A 8 -19.78 33.33 29.15
N TRP A 9 -20.43 33.65 28.02
CA TRP A 9 -21.40 34.74 27.91
C TRP A 9 -22.67 34.20 27.26
N THR A 10 -23.84 34.68 27.67
CA THR A 10 -25.07 34.33 26.94
C THR A 10 -25.07 34.96 25.54
N LEU A 11 -25.69 34.27 24.59
CA LEU A 11 -25.99 34.75 23.25
C LEU A 11 -27.50 34.93 23.12
N PRO A 12 -28.07 36.01 23.68
CA PRO A 12 -29.51 36.20 23.66
C PRO A 12 -30.01 36.55 22.25
N THR A 13 -31.20 36.08 21.91
CA THR A 13 -31.91 36.47 20.67
C THR A 13 -32.28 37.96 20.67
N ALA A 14 -32.44 38.56 21.86
CA ALA A 14 -32.63 39.99 22.08
C ALA A 14 -32.09 40.41 23.47
N GLY A 15 -31.46 41.57 23.56
CA GLY A 15 -30.90 42.12 24.81
C GLY A 15 -29.37 42.02 24.90
N THR A 16 -28.82 42.45 26.05
CA THR A 16 -27.37 42.50 26.27
C THR A 16 -26.84 41.12 26.71
N PRO A 17 -25.75 40.62 26.11
CA PRO A 17 -25.05 39.42 26.58
C PRO A 17 -24.70 39.52 28.07
N LEU A 18 -25.05 38.48 28.84
CA LEU A 18 -24.77 38.39 30.26
C LEU A 18 -23.62 37.42 30.52
N PRO A 19 -22.63 37.77 31.36
CA PRO A 19 -21.53 36.85 31.68
C PRO A 19 -21.98 35.78 32.67
N LEU A 20 -21.36 34.61 32.60
CA LEU A 20 -21.38 33.57 33.63
C LEU A 20 -19.99 33.52 34.31
N PRO A 21 -19.68 34.46 35.22
CA PRO A 21 -18.32 34.63 35.74
C PRO A 21 -17.91 33.57 36.76
N ASP A 22 -18.85 32.92 37.45
CA ASP A 22 -18.55 32.13 38.65
C ASP A 22 -18.31 30.64 38.33
N ILE A 23 -17.84 30.33 37.12
CA ILE A 23 -17.56 28.95 36.68
C ILE A 23 -16.56 28.29 37.63
N ALA A 24 -16.97 27.21 38.30
CA ALA A 24 -16.17 26.51 39.28
C ALA A 24 -15.16 25.57 38.63
N THR A 25 -15.62 24.69 37.73
CA THR A 25 -14.77 23.83 36.88
C THR A 25 -15.26 23.87 35.44
N HIS A 26 -14.39 23.60 34.48
CA HIS A 26 -14.76 23.53 33.07
C HIS A 26 -13.93 22.49 32.30
N SER A 27 -14.53 21.97 31.23
CA SER A 27 -13.93 21.13 30.22
C SER A 27 -14.58 21.46 28.88
N ILE A 28 -13.82 22.02 27.94
CA ILE A 28 -14.30 22.26 26.57
C ILE A 28 -13.46 21.46 25.58
N SER A 29 -14.11 20.87 24.58
CA SER A 29 -13.48 19.96 23.63
C SER A 29 -13.96 20.21 22.20
N PRO A 30 -13.51 21.27 21.51
CA PRO A 30 -13.74 21.39 20.08
C PRO A 30 -13.06 20.24 19.30
N THR A 31 -13.83 19.63 18.41
CA THR A 31 -13.44 18.43 17.67
C THR A 31 -13.55 18.66 16.16
N ASP A 32 -12.62 18.10 15.39
CA ASP A 32 -12.60 18.19 13.93
C ASP A 32 -13.74 17.37 13.32
N GLY A 33 -14.68 18.09 12.66
CA GLY A 33 -15.80 17.56 11.88
C GLY A 33 -16.82 16.80 12.72
N ASP A 34 -16.98 17.26 13.96
CA ASP A 34 -17.96 16.84 14.95
C ASP A 34 -18.31 18.07 15.82
N TRP A 35 -19.35 18.00 16.64
CA TRP A 35 -19.84 19.15 17.42
C TRP A 35 -19.08 19.42 18.72
N GLY A 36 -18.15 18.55 19.10
CA GLY A 36 -17.34 18.71 20.31
C GLY A 36 -18.19 18.76 21.59
N SER A 37 -17.62 19.15 22.72
CA SER A 37 -18.37 19.26 23.97
C SER A 37 -18.01 20.51 24.77
N VAL A 38 -18.97 20.96 25.57
CA VAL A 38 -18.83 22.03 26.55
C VAL A 38 -19.43 21.53 27.86
N GLU A 39 -18.62 21.48 28.90
CA GLU A 39 -19.04 21.07 30.23
C GLU A 39 -18.46 22.02 31.26
N PHE A 40 -19.27 22.42 32.24
CA PHE A 40 -18.79 23.17 33.39
C PHE A 40 -19.69 22.99 34.61
N THR A 41 -19.15 23.25 35.79
CA THR A 41 -19.93 23.37 37.01
C THR A 41 -20.06 24.83 37.43
N TYR A 42 -21.22 25.18 37.97
CA TYR A 42 -21.57 26.54 38.35
C TYR A 42 -22.21 26.56 39.75
N PRO A 43 -21.81 27.46 40.67
CA PRO A 43 -22.47 27.60 41.97
C PRO A 43 -23.93 28.01 41.82
N ARG A 44 -24.83 27.44 42.62
CA ARG A 44 -26.27 27.76 42.55
C ARG A 44 -26.55 29.23 42.87
N GLU A 45 -25.83 29.78 43.85
CA GLU A 45 -25.89 31.20 44.23
C GLU A 45 -24.97 32.09 43.37
N GLY A 46 -24.39 31.53 42.30
CA GLY A 46 -23.54 32.27 41.38
C GLY A 46 -24.32 33.34 40.61
N ARG A 47 -23.63 34.38 40.17
CA ARG A 47 -24.21 35.45 39.36
C ARG A 47 -24.83 34.86 38.09
N ASN A 48 -26.07 35.22 37.80
CA ASN A 48 -26.82 34.71 36.63
C ASN A 48 -27.05 33.18 36.62
N ALA A 49 -26.86 32.47 37.74
CA ALA A 49 -27.14 31.03 37.83
C ALA A 49 -28.60 30.68 37.51
N ALA A 50 -29.54 31.60 37.75
CA ALA A 50 -30.95 31.45 37.38
C ALA A 50 -31.16 31.17 35.88
N LEU A 51 -30.25 31.61 34.99
CA LEU A 51 -30.31 31.31 33.57
C LEU A 51 -29.99 29.84 33.27
N LEU A 52 -29.17 29.20 34.11
CA LEU A 52 -28.81 27.79 33.98
C LEU A 52 -29.89 26.90 34.58
N LEU A 53 -30.52 27.31 35.69
CA LEU A 53 -31.66 26.61 36.27
C LEU A 53 -32.89 26.66 35.34
N ALA A 54 -33.08 27.78 34.65
CA ALA A 54 -34.13 27.95 33.67
C ALA A 54 -34.08 26.94 32.50
N LEU A 55 -32.92 26.31 32.22
CA LEU A 55 -32.81 25.22 31.25
C LEU A 55 -33.74 24.06 31.61
N ALA A 56 -33.70 23.61 32.87
CA ALA A 56 -34.53 22.52 33.37
C ALA A 56 -35.99 22.93 33.56
N ASP A 57 -36.25 24.19 33.95
CA ASP A 57 -37.59 24.64 34.30
C ASP A 57 -38.46 25.01 33.08
N ASN A 58 -37.85 25.43 31.97
CA ASN A 58 -38.57 26.04 30.84
C ASN A 58 -38.42 25.31 29.50
N ASP A 59 -37.70 24.18 29.44
CA ASP A 59 -37.38 23.47 28.19
C ASP A 59 -36.81 24.40 27.10
N THR A 60 -35.95 25.35 27.48
CA THR A 60 -35.37 26.35 26.56
C THR A 60 -33.90 26.10 26.30
N ASP A 61 -33.47 26.21 25.05
CA ASP A 61 -32.04 26.24 24.70
C ASP A 61 -31.36 27.51 25.25
N LEU A 62 -30.29 27.34 26.03
CA LEU A 62 -29.41 28.46 26.37
C LEU A 62 -28.21 28.50 25.42
N LYS A 63 -28.23 29.45 24.49
CA LYS A 63 -27.10 29.72 23.61
C LYS A 63 -26.06 30.56 24.35
N VAL A 64 -24.80 30.16 24.24
CA VAL A 64 -23.68 30.84 24.89
C VAL A 64 -22.49 31.00 23.94
N GLU A 65 -21.68 32.02 24.19
CA GLU A 65 -20.41 32.23 23.54
C GLU A 65 -19.28 31.80 24.47
N ILE A 66 -18.49 30.83 24.01
CA ILE A 66 -17.29 30.37 24.69
C ILE A 66 -16.11 31.22 24.20
N ARG A 67 -15.45 31.89 25.14
CA ARG A 67 -14.27 32.73 24.88
C ARG A 67 -13.06 32.15 25.57
N VAL A 68 -12.02 31.83 24.81
CA VAL A 68 -10.70 31.48 25.33
C VAL A 68 -9.77 32.65 25.07
N ARG A 69 -9.27 33.27 26.16
CA ARG A 69 -8.42 34.46 26.10
C ARG A 69 -7.01 34.12 26.52
N ALA A 70 -6.03 34.55 25.72
CA ALA A 70 -4.64 34.57 26.11
C ALA A 70 -4.29 35.86 26.86
N THR A 71 -3.24 35.77 27.67
CA THR A 71 -2.66 36.93 28.39
C THR A 71 -2.12 38.03 27.47
N ASP A 72 -1.83 37.72 26.21
CA ASP A 72 -1.42 38.68 25.18
C ASP A 72 -2.60 39.42 24.50
N GLY A 73 -3.84 39.16 24.94
CA GLY A 73 -5.05 39.81 24.45
C GLY A 73 -5.74 39.08 23.28
N ARG A 74 -5.12 38.07 22.68
CA ARG A 74 -5.78 37.28 21.64
C ARG A 74 -6.93 36.46 22.23
N THR A 75 -8.03 36.38 21.48
CA THR A 75 -9.24 35.70 21.92
C THR A 75 -9.74 34.77 20.83
N TRP A 76 -9.97 33.52 21.18
CA TRP A 76 -10.73 32.57 20.40
C TRP A 76 -12.18 32.57 20.88
N VAL A 77 -13.12 32.53 19.96
CA VAL A 77 -14.55 32.65 20.24
C VAL A 77 -15.31 31.59 19.46
N LYS A 78 -16.19 30.85 20.14
CA LYS A 78 -17.10 29.92 19.46
C LYS A 78 -18.44 29.79 20.19
N PRO A 79 -19.58 29.86 19.48
CA PRO A 79 -20.90 29.61 20.04
C PRO A 79 -21.10 28.14 20.44
N ALA A 80 -21.88 27.94 21.50
CA ALA A 80 -22.32 26.66 22.00
C ALA A 80 -23.79 26.73 22.46
N ILE A 81 -24.42 25.57 22.56
CA ILE A 81 -25.78 25.40 23.07
C ILE A 81 -25.68 24.50 24.29
N LEU A 82 -26.17 24.99 25.43
CA LEU A 82 -26.28 24.21 26.66
C LEU A 82 -27.63 23.49 26.62
N LEU A 83 -27.58 22.18 26.79
CA LEU A 83 -28.72 21.28 26.55
C LEU A 83 -29.11 20.51 27.81
N GLU A 84 -28.17 20.35 28.75
CA GLU A 84 -28.40 19.60 29.98
C GLU A 84 -27.92 20.41 31.18
N SER A 85 -28.74 20.45 32.22
CA SER A 85 -28.36 20.90 33.55
C SER A 85 -28.75 19.85 34.58
N SER A 86 -27.83 19.52 35.47
CA SER A 86 -28.03 18.56 36.55
C SER A 86 -27.74 19.24 37.89
N ILE A 87 -28.68 19.12 38.81
CA ILE A 87 -28.61 19.66 40.16
C ILE A 87 -29.11 18.61 41.14
N ASP A 88 -28.51 18.58 42.33
CA ASP A 88 -29.05 17.86 43.47
C ASP A 88 -29.68 18.89 44.42
N ASP A 89 -31.01 18.92 44.46
CA ASP A 89 -31.77 19.89 45.26
C ASP A 89 -31.80 19.59 46.77
N VAL A 90 -31.28 18.44 47.19
CA VAL A 90 -31.27 18.00 48.59
C VAL A 90 -29.85 17.95 49.15
N ALA A 91 -28.86 17.62 48.33
CA ALA A 91 -27.48 17.58 48.78
C ALA A 91 -26.95 18.96 49.19
N GLU A 92 -26.04 18.95 50.15
CA GLU A 92 -25.30 20.15 50.58
C GLU A 92 -24.38 20.69 49.47
N SER A 93 -24.18 19.93 48.39
CA SER A 93 -23.41 20.37 47.22
C SER A 93 -24.19 21.39 46.39
N ASP A 94 -23.83 22.66 46.55
CA ASP A 94 -24.50 23.79 45.89
C ASP A 94 -23.98 24.05 44.46
N LYS A 95 -24.03 23.04 43.59
CA LYS A 95 -23.49 23.11 42.22
C LYS A 95 -24.49 22.64 41.17
N ILE A 96 -24.52 23.38 40.07
CA ILE A 96 -25.19 23.05 38.81
C ILE A 96 -24.12 22.49 37.87
N SER A 97 -24.28 21.25 37.43
CA SER A 97 -23.48 20.66 36.35
C SER A 97 -24.17 20.94 35.03
N VAL A 98 -23.46 21.52 34.08
CA VAL A 98 -24.02 21.93 32.79
C VAL A 98 -23.26 21.25 31.66
N HIS A 99 -24.00 20.65 30.74
CA HIS A 99 -23.45 19.99 29.55
C HIS A 99 -24.11 20.54 28.28
N GLY A 100 -23.31 20.63 27.23
CA GLY A 100 -23.72 21.11 25.93
C GLY A 100 -22.68 20.81 24.85
N HIS A 101 -22.95 21.33 23.67
CA HIS A 101 -22.13 21.13 22.48
C HIS A 101 -21.88 22.46 21.78
N PHE A 102 -20.82 22.54 20.97
CA PHE A 102 -20.69 23.69 20.07
C PHE A 102 -21.84 23.67 19.06
N HIS A 103 -22.19 24.84 18.52
CA HIS A 103 -23.36 25.06 17.66
C HIS A 103 -23.46 24.16 16.41
N GLU A 104 -22.41 23.42 16.05
CA GLU A 104 -22.49 22.33 15.07
C GLU A 104 -23.55 21.28 15.42
N ILE A 105 -23.95 21.15 16.69
CA ILE A 105 -25.07 20.29 17.13
C ILE A 105 -26.39 20.60 16.39
N GLU A 106 -26.59 21.84 15.95
CA GLU A 106 -27.77 22.22 15.15
C GLU A 106 -27.86 21.40 13.85
N LEU A 107 -26.73 20.92 13.30
CA LEU A 107 -26.69 20.02 12.14
C LEU A 107 -27.08 18.58 12.51
N GLY A 108 -26.96 18.21 13.79
CA GLY A 108 -27.40 16.93 14.34
C GLY A 108 -28.90 16.82 14.55
N GLU A 109 -29.55 17.95 14.81
CA GLU A 109 -30.98 18.04 15.11
C GLU A 109 -31.86 18.02 13.84
N VAL A 110 -31.25 18.27 12.67
CA VAL A 110 -31.97 18.26 11.39
C VAL A 110 -31.77 16.94 10.66
N VAL A 111 -32.88 16.38 10.19
CA VAL A 111 -32.90 15.12 9.45
C VAL A 111 -33.17 15.30 7.96
N VAL A 112 -32.68 14.35 7.17
CA VAL A 112 -33.03 14.16 5.76
C VAL A 112 -34.52 13.81 5.69
N PRO A 113 -35.33 14.57 4.93
CA PRO A 113 -36.74 14.31 4.82
C PRO A 113 -37.01 13.03 4.01
N TYR A 114 -38.18 12.43 4.25
CA TYR A 114 -38.71 11.37 3.41
C TYR A 114 -39.00 11.90 2.00
N ALA A 115 -38.54 11.17 0.97
CA ALA A 115 -38.80 11.47 -0.43
C ALA A 115 -39.93 10.57 -0.98
N PRO A 116 -41.16 11.08 -1.15
CA PRO A 116 -42.29 10.29 -1.62
C PRO A 116 -42.06 9.73 -3.03
N GLY A 117 -42.34 8.44 -3.23
CA GLY A 117 -42.19 7.77 -4.53
C GLY A 117 -40.76 7.37 -4.90
N ALA A 118 -39.78 7.64 -4.03
CA ALA A 118 -38.42 7.11 -4.16
C ALA A 118 -38.29 5.74 -3.50
N ASP A 119 -37.35 4.91 -3.98
CA ASP A 119 -37.07 3.61 -3.39
C ASP A 119 -36.68 3.76 -1.90
N GLN A 120 -37.39 3.03 -1.03
CA GLN A 120 -37.28 3.12 0.43
C GLN A 120 -37.47 4.54 1.02
N GLY A 121 -37.99 5.50 0.24
CA GLY A 121 -38.09 6.91 0.65
C GLY A 121 -36.76 7.67 0.67
N ASN A 122 -35.71 7.11 0.07
CA ASN A 122 -34.37 7.69 0.08
C ASN A 122 -34.29 8.96 -0.78
N THR A 123 -33.56 9.95 -0.29
CA THR A 123 -33.25 11.16 -1.05
C THR A 123 -31.99 10.91 -1.88
N LEU A 124 -32.16 10.84 -3.21
CA LEU A 124 -31.05 10.70 -4.16
C LEU A 124 -30.56 12.08 -4.60
N LEU A 125 -29.31 12.41 -4.29
CA LEU A 125 -28.67 13.65 -4.72
C LEU A 125 -27.47 13.34 -5.60
N SER A 126 -27.28 14.15 -6.64
CA SER A 126 -26.19 14.00 -7.60
C SER A 126 -25.55 15.36 -7.86
N GLY A 127 -24.22 15.41 -7.84
CA GLY A 127 -23.45 16.58 -8.20
C GLY A 127 -22.21 16.76 -7.33
N THR A 128 -21.72 18.00 -7.26
CA THR A 128 -20.64 18.38 -6.34
C THR A 128 -21.13 18.34 -4.89
N ALA A 129 -20.19 18.24 -3.94
CA ALA A 129 -20.50 18.36 -2.52
C ALA A 129 -21.24 19.67 -2.21
N GLY A 130 -20.84 20.77 -2.87
CA GLY A 130 -21.52 22.06 -2.77
C GLY A 130 -22.99 22.02 -3.22
N LEU A 131 -23.29 21.40 -4.37
CA LEU A 131 -24.67 21.27 -4.84
C LEU A 131 -25.53 20.42 -3.90
N ILE A 132 -24.99 19.29 -3.42
CA ILE A 132 -25.66 18.36 -2.50
C ILE A 132 -26.03 19.08 -1.21
N VAL A 133 -25.04 19.69 -0.54
CA VAL A 133 -25.26 20.33 0.77
C VAL A 133 -26.10 21.59 0.64
N ARG A 134 -25.95 22.38 -0.43
CA ARG A 134 -26.85 23.52 -0.70
C ARG A 134 -28.29 23.08 -0.82
N SER A 135 -28.55 22.01 -1.58
CA SER A 135 -29.92 21.53 -1.83
C SER A 135 -30.59 21.11 -0.53
N LEU A 136 -29.85 20.40 0.33
CA LEU A 136 -30.31 20.00 1.66
C LEU A 136 -30.52 21.21 2.58
N LEU A 137 -29.55 22.12 2.67
CA LEU A 137 -29.67 23.32 3.51
C LEU A 137 -30.90 24.16 3.10
N THR A 138 -31.12 24.34 1.79
CA THR A 138 -32.30 25.06 1.27
C THR A 138 -33.59 24.35 1.67
N ALA A 139 -33.63 23.01 1.55
CA ALA A 139 -34.79 22.23 1.95
C ALA A 139 -35.06 22.30 3.46
N ALA A 140 -34.01 22.29 4.30
CA ALA A 140 -34.13 22.44 5.75
C ALA A 140 -34.66 23.84 6.12
N GLN A 141 -34.13 24.89 5.49
CA GLN A 141 -34.56 26.27 5.69
C GLN A 141 -36.01 26.49 5.25
N GLY A 142 -36.45 25.85 4.17
CA GLY A 142 -37.86 25.85 3.75
C GLY A 142 -38.80 25.23 4.78
N ARG A 143 -38.30 24.40 5.71
CA ARG A 143 -39.05 23.84 6.85
C ARG A 143 -38.88 24.64 8.14
N GLY A 144 -38.15 25.76 8.11
CA GLY A 144 -37.84 26.56 9.31
C GLY A 144 -36.64 26.07 10.12
N CYS A 145 -35.94 25.02 9.69
CA CYS A 145 -34.72 24.54 10.33
C CYS A 145 -33.49 25.30 9.79
N LEU A 146 -32.46 25.52 10.62
CA LEU A 146 -31.19 26.17 10.21
C LEU A 146 -31.37 27.55 9.52
N THR A 147 -32.43 28.28 9.86
CA THR A 147 -32.75 29.60 9.27
C THR A 147 -31.69 30.66 9.55
N GLY A 148 -30.94 30.50 10.65
CA GLY A 148 -29.80 31.36 10.99
C GLY A 148 -28.45 30.90 10.45
N VAL A 149 -28.38 29.80 9.69
CA VAL A 149 -27.14 29.27 9.11
C VAL A 149 -27.00 29.75 7.67
N THR A 150 -25.89 30.40 7.36
CA THR A 150 -25.55 30.80 5.98
C THR A 150 -24.52 29.83 5.38
N ARG A 151 -24.15 30.01 4.12
CA ARG A 151 -23.14 29.20 3.44
C ARG A 151 -22.17 30.09 2.69
N THR A 152 -20.92 29.63 2.56
CA THR A 152 -19.86 30.36 1.84
C THR A 152 -19.37 29.64 0.58
N PHE A 153 -19.82 28.40 0.35
CA PHE A 153 -19.52 27.61 -0.85
C PHE A 153 -20.64 27.74 -1.89
N THR A 154 -20.31 27.39 -3.13
CA THR A 154 -21.21 27.36 -4.29
C THR A 154 -21.29 25.97 -4.90
N ASP A 155 -22.09 25.83 -5.96
CA ASP A 155 -22.27 24.57 -6.68
C ASP A 155 -20.97 24.16 -7.40
N THR A 156 -20.08 25.10 -7.71
CA THR A 156 -18.86 24.85 -8.49
C THR A 156 -17.57 25.12 -7.71
N LEU A 157 -17.63 25.97 -6.68
CA LEU A 157 -16.49 26.35 -5.84
C LEU A 157 -16.75 26.03 -4.38
N ASP A 158 -15.70 25.62 -3.69
CA ASP A 158 -15.67 25.44 -2.25
C ASP A 158 -15.55 26.78 -1.50
N SER A 159 -15.59 26.74 -0.17
CA SER A 159 -15.52 27.92 0.70
C SER A 159 -14.18 28.65 0.68
N ASN A 160 -13.14 28.10 0.04
CA ASN A 160 -11.86 28.76 -0.20
C ASN A 160 -11.77 29.31 -1.64
N GLY A 161 -12.83 29.21 -2.44
CA GLY A 161 -12.87 29.63 -3.83
C GLY A 161 -12.22 28.65 -4.80
N VAL A 162 -11.93 27.42 -4.36
CA VAL A 162 -11.31 26.38 -5.20
C VAL A 162 -12.40 25.52 -5.84
N ALA A 163 -12.23 25.14 -7.11
CA ALA A 163 -13.16 24.24 -7.77
C ALA A 163 -13.26 22.88 -7.04
N TRP A 164 -14.46 22.30 -6.99
CA TRP A 164 -14.65 20.97 -6.41
C TRP A 164 -13.83 19.93 -7.16
N ALA A 165 -12.93 19.23 -6.46
CA ALA A 165 -12.11 18.17 -7.05
C ALA A 165 -12.96 16.98 -7.53
N ASN A 166 -14.09 16.75 -6.86
CA ASN A 166 -15.06 15.72 -7.22
C ASN A 166 -16.36 16.37 -7.74
N THR A 167 -16.70 16.12 -9.01
CA THR A 167 -17.83 16.79 -9.70
C THR A 167 -19.08 15.92 -9.91
N GLY A 168 -19.06 14.65 -9.49
CA GLY A 168 -20.10 13.67 -9.81
C GLY A 168 -20.46 12.72 -8.67
N SER A 169 -20.61 13.21 -7.45
CA SER A 169 -20.99 12.38 -6.30
C SER A 169 -22.48 12.07 -6.36
N ASN A 170 -22.82 10.78 -6.40
CA ASN A 170 -24.18 10.30 -6.18
C ASN A 170 -24.30 9.83 -4.73
N LEU A 171 -25.18 10.45 -3.97
CA LEU A 171 -25.39 10.13 -2.56
C LEU A 171 -26.85 9.74 -2.35
N SER A 172 -27.06 8.50 -1.90
CA SER A 172 -28.35 8.03 -1.41
C SER A 172 -28.41 8.26 0.09
N LEU A 173 -29.32 9.14 0.52
CA LEU A 173 -29.52 9.48 1.93
C LEU A 173 -30.81 8.88 2.43
N SER A 174 -30.72 8.11 3.51
CA SER A 174 -31.88 7.52 4.15
C SER A 174 -32.71 8.59 4.87
N PRO A 175 -34.05 8.47 4.85
CA PRO A 175 -34.90 9.34 5.66
C PRO A 175 -34.55 9.19 7.14
N GLY A 176 -34.54 10.30 7.87
CA GLY A 176 -34.17 10.32 9.30
C GLY A 176 -32.67 10.40 9.58
N GLN A 177 -31.79 10.24 8.59
CA GLN A 177 -30.36 10.50 8.76
C GLN A 177 -30.13 11.99 9.09
N THR A 178 -29.33 12.28 10.12
CA THR A 178 -29.04 13.67 10.49
C THR A 178 -28.11 14.35 9.50
N TYR A 179 -28.14 15.68 9.40
CA TYR A 179 -27.27 16.43 8.50
C TYR A 179 -25.80 16.30 8.94
N ALA A 180 -25.52 16.26 10.25
CA ALA A 180 -24.21 15.95 10.79
C ALA A 180 -23.72 14.55 10.34
N ALA A 181 -24.57 13.52 10.39
CA ALA A 181 -24.22 12.18 9.90
C ALA A 181 -23.93 12.17 8.40
N MET A 182 -24.72 12.91 7.60
CA MET A 182 -24.51 13.08 6.16
C MET A 182 -23.20 13.81 5.85
N LEU A 183 -22.91 14.91 6.53
CA LEU A 183 -21.64 15.64 6.40
C LEU A 183 -20.45 14.78 6.84
N GLY A 184 -20.63 13.96 7.88
CA GLY A 184 -19.68 12.92 8.26
C GLY A 184 -19.51 11.84 7.19
N THR A 185 -20.51 11.57 6.36
CA THR A 185 -20.41 10.66 5.20
C THR A 185 -19.63 11.32 4.07
N LEU A 186 -19.90 12.57 3.72
CA LEU A 186 -19.11 13.33 2.74
C LEU A 186 -17.63 13.40 3.13
N ARG A 187 -17.36 13.64 4.43
CA ARG A 187 -16.00 13.65 4.98
C ARG A 187 -15.34 12.28 4.96
N GLY A 188 -16.07 11.24 5.37
CA GLY A 188 -15.57 9.86 5.30
C GLY A 188 -15.28 9.42 3.87
N TYR A 189 -16.00 9.92 2.88
CA TYR A 189 -15.71 9.60 1.48
C TYR A 189 -14.64 10.48 0.84
N GLN A 190 -14.01 11.37 1.61
CA GLN A 190 -13.04 12.33 1.07
C GLN A 190 -13.65 13.21 -0.04
N LEU A 191 -14.94 13.55 0.08
CA LEU A 191 -15.63 14.41 -0.87
C LEU A 191 -15.59 15.89 -0.45
N ALA A 192 -15.74 16.15 0.84
CA ALA A 192 -15.64 17.48 1.41
C ALA A 192 -15.33 17.44 2.91
N GLU A 193 -14.69 18.49 3.40
CA GLU A 193 -14.58 18.80 4.82
C GLU A 193 -15.51 19.94 5.16
N TRP A 194 -15.93 20.02 6.43
CA TRP A 194 -16.92 21.00 6.85
C TRP A 194 -16.63 21.58 8.23
N GLU A 195 -17.14 22.79 8.44
CA GLU A 195 -17.25 23.45 9.73
C GLU A 195 -18.41 24.43 9.75
N LEU A 196 -18.96 24.68 10.94
CA LEU A 196 -19.83 25.82 11.19
C LEU A 196 -18.98 26.89 11.89
N THR A 197 -18.82 28.06 11.27
CA THR A 197 -18.03 29.15 11.85
C THR A 197 -18.80 29.82 12.99
N ALA A 198 -18.09 30.56 13.84
CA ALA A 198 -18.72 31.34 14.92
C ALA A 198 -19.82 32.33 14.42
N ALA A 199 -19.76 32.76 13.16
CA ALA A 199 -20.77 33.58 12.52
C ALA A 199 -21.96 32.77 11.96
N ARG A 200 -22.04 31.47 12.29
CA ARG A 200 -23.02 30.50 11.78
C ARG A 200 -22.97 30.35 10.26
N GLU A 201 -21.77 30.42 9.69
CA GLU A 201 -21.56 30.14 8.28
C GLU A 201 -21.09 28.70 8.11
N LEU A 202 -21.88 27.88 7.40
CA LEU A 202 -21.47 26.55 7.01
C LEU A 202 -20.42 26.67 5.90
N ARG A 203 -19.17 26.35 6.24
CA ARG A 203 -18.07 26.25 5.30
C ARG A 203 -17.90 24.81 4.89
N LEU A 204 -17.75 24.59 3.58
CA LEU A 204 -17.35 23.30 3.02
C LEU A 204 -16.12 23.52 2.14
N THR A 205 -15.12 22.68 2.28
CA THR A 205 -13.87 22.72 1.49
C THR A 205 -13.63 21.38 0.82
N ASN A 206 -12.80 21.36 -0.22
CA ASN A 206 -12.14 20.13 -0.62
C ASN A 206 -11.36 19.51 0.56
N VAL A 207 -10.99 18.23 0.43
CA VAL A 207 -10.16 17.52 1.42
C VAL A 207 -8.86 18.28 1.67
N ASP A 208 -8.42 18.32 2.92
CA ASP A 208 -7.27 19.08 3.42
C ASP A 208 -7.40 20.61 3.24
N GLY A 209 -8.55 21.12 2.78
CA GLY A 209 -8.80 22.54 2.58
C GLY A 209 -9.30 23.29 3.82
N LYS A 210 -9.77 22.59 4.86
CA LYS A 210 -10.35 23.23 6.06
C LYS A 210 -9.28 23.77 7.00
N GLY A 211 -8.33 22.90 7.36
CA GLY A 211 -7.27 23.22 8.31
C GLY A 211 -6.10 23.93 7.65
N VAL A 212 -5.35 24.69 8.43
CA VAL A 212 -4.10 25.29 7.98
C VAL A 212 -2.97 24.28 8.18
N ASP A 213 -2.17 24.05 7.14
CA ASP A 213 -0.92 23.31 7.33
C ASP A 213 0.11 24.21 8.02
N ARG A 214 0.28 24.05 9.33
CA ARG A 214 1.28 24.79 10.12
C ARG A 214 2.67 24.17 10.02
N THR A 215 2.83 23.08 9.26
CA THR A 215 4.14 22.45 9.04
C THR A 215 4.91 23.04 7.86
N VAL A 216 4.27 23.94 7.10
CA VAL A 216 4.87 24.66 5.99
C VAL A 216 5.12 26.13 6.33
N GLY A 217 6.10 26.76 5.65
CA GLY A 217 6.47 28.16 5.85
C GLY A 217 7.81 28.36 6.57
N ALA A 218 8.18 29.61 6.81
CA ALA A 218 9.46 29.99 7.40
C ALA A 218 9.62 29.54 8.88
N THR A 219 8.49 29.40 9.58
CA THR A 219 8.44 28.98 11.00
C THR A 219 7.39 27.88 11.19
N PRO A 220 7.71 26.62 10.86
CA PRO A 220 6.81 25.49 11.08
C PRO A 220 6.48 25.30 12.56
N LEU A 221 5.21 25.08 12.87
CA LEU A 221 4.75 24.81 14.22
C LEU A 221 5.08 23.36 14.59
N THR A 222 5.95 23.22 15.58
CA THR A 222 6.37 21.94 16.14
C THR A 222 6.02 21.89 17.62
N LEU A 223 5.27 20.86 18.02
CA LEU A 223 5.05 20.50 19.41
C LEU A 223 6.24 19.66 19.88
N GLU A 224 7.13 20.26 20.67
CA GLU A 224 8.40 19.68 21.06
C GLU A 224 8.41 19.12 22.47
N ARG A 225 9.00 17.93 22.61
CA ARG A 225 9.33 17.35 23.91
C ARG A 225 10.26 18.26 24.69
N GLY A 226 9.90 18.53 25.95
CA GLY A 226 10.72 19.34 26.87
C GLY A 226 10.55 20.85 26.71
N ARG A 227 9.75 21.31 25.73
CA ARG A 227 9.32 22.71 25.59
C ARG A 227 7.80 22.82 25.73
N ASP A 228 7.07 22.14 24.84
CA ASP A 228 5.63 22.29 24.69
C ASP A 228 4.86 21.05 25.18
N LEU A 229 5.47 19.87 25.09
CA LEU A 229 4.84 18.60 25.48
C LEU A 229 5.20 18.22 26.92
N ALA A 230 4.19 18.15 27.79
CA ALA A 230 4.28 17.55 29.12
C ALA A 230 4.27 16.03 29.01
N ASP A 231 3.28 15.49 28.30
CA ASP A 231 3.09 14.05 28.09
C ASP A 231 2.77 13.77 26.62
N GLY A 232 3.11 12.55 26.18
CA GLY A 232 2.80 12.07 24.83
C GLY A 232 2.51 10.57 24.80
N PRO A 233 1.49 10.09 25.53
CA PRO A 233 1.12 8.68 25.49
C PRO A 233 0.78 8.24 24.07
N ARG A 234 1.29 7.05 23.70
CA ARG A 234 0.88 6.35 22.48
C ARG A 234 0.21 5.05 22.86
N LYS A 235 -0.94 4.76 22.26
CA LYS A 235 -1.60 3.47 22.38
C LYS A 235 -1.74 2.88 20.98
N HIS A 236 -1.02 1.79 20.75
CA HIS A 236 -1.15 1.03 19.51
C HIS A 236 -1.93 -0.25 19.80
N SER A 237 -3.11 -0.39 19.18
CA SER A 237 -3.97 -1.55 19.35
C SER A 237 -3.99 -2.39 18.09
N LEU A 238 -3.73 -3.69 18.24
CA LEU A 238 -3.85 -4.70 17.18
C LEU A 238 -5.07 -5.61 17.36
N LEU A 239 -5.94 -5.29 18.33
CA LEU A 239 -7.06 -6.14 18.72
C LEU A 239 -8.05 -6.36 17.58
N SER A 240 -8.33 -5.30 16.83
CA SER A 240 -9.22 -5.30 15.66
C SER A 240 -8.48 -5.55 14.33
N ALA A 241 -7.17 -5.76 14.36
CA ALA A 241 -6.37 -5.93 13.14
C ALA A 241 -6.25 -7.42 12.76
N ALA A 242 -6.63 -7.75 11.52
CA ALA A 242 -6.65 -9.10 10.96
C ALA A 242 -5.59 -9.30 9.87
N THR A 243 -5.32 -10.55 9.51
CA THR A 243 -4.41 -10.91 8.40
C THR A 243 -5.12 -11.71 7.31
N ALA A 244 -6.31 -12.21 7.60
CA ALA A 244 -7.25 -12.76 6.64
C ALA A 244 -8.67 -12.27 6.96
N LEU A 245 -9.48 -12.17 5.91
CA LEU A 245 -10.88 -11.77 6.01
C LEU A 245 -11.75 -12.82 5.31
N VAL A 246 -12.70 -13.36 6.07
CA VAL A 246 -13.79 -14.18 5.56
C VAL A 246 -14.98 -13.26 5.34
N THR A 247 -15.53 -13.25 4.15
CA THR A 247 -16.69 -12.43 3.83
C THR A 247 -17.84 -13.23 3.27
N ALA A 248 -19.05 -12.94 3.71
CA ALA A 248 -20.26 -13.48 3.12
C ALA A 248 -20.93 -12.43 2.21
N GLY A 249 -21.43 -12.88 1.06
CA GLY A 249 -22.38 -12.13 0.24
C GLY A 249 -23.81 -12.69 0.39
N LYS A 250 -24.67 -12.34 -0.55
CA LYS A 250 -26.03 -12.89 -0.65
C LYS A 250 -25.99 -14.31 -1.23
N ASP A 251 -27.05 -15.09 -1.07
CA ASP A 251 -27.24 -16.37 -1.79
C ASP A 251 -26.11 -17.40 -1.59
N GLY A 252 -25.44 -17.35 -0.43
CA GLY A 252 -24.44 -18.35 -0.02
C GLY A 252 -23.07 -18.19 -0.66
N ILE A 253 -22.76 -17.05 -1.30
CA ILE A 253 -21.41 -16.78 -1.80
C ILE A 253 -20.48 -16.33 -0.66
N TYR A 254 -19.24 -16.80 -0.68
CA TYR A 254 -18.20 -16.44 0.29
C TYR A 254 -16.90 -16.10 -0.42
N ALA A 255 -16.14 -15.18 0.16
CA ALA A 255 -14.77 -14.90 -0.25
C ALA A 255 -13.82 -15.01 0.94
N LEU A 256 -12.63 -15.53 0.67
CA LEU A 256 -11.54 -15.60 1.62
C LEU A 256 -10.35 -14.89 1.00
N VAL A 257 -9.93 -13.79 1.61
CA VAL A 257 -8.75 -13.03 1.20
C VAL A 257 -7.73 -12.98 2.34
N SER A 258 -6.45 -13.00 2.00
CA SER A 258 -5.34 -12.93 2.96
C SER A 258 -4.23 -12.01 2.49
N ASP A 259 -3.52 -11.44 3.45
CA ASP A 259 -2.36 -10.58 3.21
C ASP A 259 -1.11 -11.25 3.78
N ALA A 260 -0.24 -11.74 2.89
CA ALA A 260 0.99 -12.42 3.27
C ALA A 260 1.97 -11.52 4.03
N THR A 261 1.98 -10.21 3.73
CA THR A 261 2.83 -9.23 4.42
C THR A 261 2.32 -8.98 5.83
N ALA A 262 1.01 -8.86 6.00
CA ALA A 262 0.38 -8.74 7.31
C ALA A 262 0.57 -10.01 8.15
N GLN A 263 0.44 -11.19 7.52
CA GLN A 263 0.69 -12.47 8.17
C GLN A 263 2.14 -12.63 8.60
N ALA A 264 3.12 -12.30 7.74
CA ALA A 264 4.53 -12.31 8.09
C ALA A 264 4.85 -11.36 9.27
N ARG A 265 4.30 -10.13 9.24
CA ARG A 265 4.45 -9.15 10.32
C ARG A 265 3.83 -9.59 11.65
N ARG A 266 2.72 -10.33 11.61
CA ARG A 266 2.02 -10.82 12.81
C ARG A 266 2.53 -12.19 13.30
N GLY A 267 3.30 -12.90 12.49
CA GLY A 267 3.81 -14.25 12.78
C GLY A 267 2.72 -15.34 12.85
N ARG A 268 1.46 -15.01 12.56
CA ARG A 268 0.32 -15.95 12.58
C ARG A 268 -0.83 -15.44 11.72
N ARG A 269 -1.71 -16.37 11.30
CA ARG A 269 -2.99 -16.05 10.66
C ARG A 269 -4.01 -15.61 11.72
N ILE A 270 -4.73 -14.53 11.44
CA ILE A 270 -5.75 -13.93 12.30
C ILE A 270 -6.93 -13.62 11.39
N GLU A 271 -8.04 -14.31 11.62
CA GLU A 271 -9.22 -14.19 10.78
C GLU A 271 -10.19 -13.17 11.36
N SER A 272 -10.79 -12.39 10.47
CA SER A 272 -11.95 -11.54 10.77
C SER A 272 -13.09 -11.91 9.83
N TYR A 273 -14.31 -11.58 10.23
CA TYR A 273 -15.51 -11.84 9.45
C TYR A 273 -16.22 -10.53 9.11
N HIS A 274 -16.76 -10.44 7.88
CA HIS A 274 -17.64 -9.35 7.48
C HIS A 274 -18.71 -9.83 6.50
N SER A 275 -19.83 -9.11 6.40
CA SER A 275 -20.92 -9.45 5.49
C SER A 275 -21.22 -8.27 4.57
N PHE A 276 -21.18 -8.52 3.27
CA PHE A 276 -21.62 -7.62 2.20
C PHE A 276 -22.97 -8.11 1.69
N GLY A 277 -23.99 -8.11 2.55
CA GLY A 277 -25.26 -8.85 2.38
C GLY A 277 -26.09 -8.55 1.13
N ASN A 278 -25.77 -7.48 0.40
CA ASN A 278 -26.40 -7.12 -0.88
C ASN A 278 -25.58 -7.52 -2.12
N THR A 279 -24.39 -8.10 -1.96
CA THR A 279 -23.51 -8.50 -3.07
C THR A 279 -23.87 -9.90 -3.54
N THR A 280 -24.30 -10.02 -4.80
CA THR A 280 -24.68 -11.29 -5.45
C THR A 280 -23.61 -11.83 -6.40
N ASP A 281 -22.57 -11.04 -6.70
CA ASP A 281 -21.49 -11.39 -7.62
C ASP A 281 -20.17 -11.70 -6.89
N GLN A 282 -19.53 -12.83 -7.24
CA GLN A 282 -18.30 -13.31 -6.61
C GLN A 282 -17.09 -12.39 -6.88
N GLY A 283 -17.01 -11.79 -8.07
CA GLY A 283 -15.92 -10.88 -8.43
C GLY A 283 -15.96 -9.60 -7.60
N THR A 284 -17.15 -9.02 -7.48
CA THR A 284 -17.45 -7.85 -6.66
C THR A 284 -17.18 -8.14 -5.19
N LEU A 285 -17.61 -9.30 -4.69
CA LEU A 285 -17.33 -9.72 -3.32
C LEU A 285 -15.83 -9.80 -3.08
N ASN A 286 -15.05 -10.45 -3.96
CA ASN A 286 -13.59 -10.53 -3.82
C ASN A 286 -12.90 -9.15 -3.82
N ALA A 287 -13.35 -8.22 -4.66
CA ALA A 287 -12.81 -6.87 -4.72
C ALA A 287 -13.11 -6.07 -3.44
N LEU A 288 -14.35 -6.13 -2.95
CA LEU A 288 -14.76 -5.51 -1.69
C LEU A 288 -14.01 -6.12 -0.50
N SER A 289 -13.84 -7.44 -0.48
CA SER A 289 -13.09 -8.15 0.56
C SER A 289 -11.61 -7.76 0.56
N THR A 290 -10.98 -7.64 -0.61
CA THR A 290 -9.60 -7.18 -0.72
C THR A 290 -9.46 -5.73 -0.20
N SER A 291 -10.39 -4.86 -0.59
CA SER A 291 -10.41 -3.48 -0.10
C SER A 291 -10.66 -3.39 1.41
N ARG A 292 -11.54 -4.24 1.96
CA ARG A 292 -11.81 -4.32 3.40
C ARG A 292 -10.61 -4.85 4.15
N LEU A 293 -9.97 -5.91 3.66
CA LEU A 293 -8.77 -6.47 4.25
C LEU A 293 -7.69 -5.38 4.40
N ALA A 294 -7.48 -4.54 3.38
CA ALA A 294 -6.52 -3.45 3.44
C ALA A 294 -6.76 -2.48 4.62
N THR A 295 -8.02 -2.21 4.98
CA THR A 295 -8.38 -1.34 6.12
C THR A 295 -8.17 -1.99 7.49
N VAL A 296 -8.22 -3.32 7.58
CA VAL A 296 -8.11 -4.07 8.85
C VAL A 296 -6.75 -4.73 9.05
N THR A 297 -5.81 -4.60 8.10
CA THR A 297 -4.46 -5.20 8.21
C THR A 297 -3.51 -4.46 9.17
N SER A 298 -3.84 -3.21 9.49
CA SER A 298 -3.05 -2.31 10.31
C SER A 298 -3.72 -2.07 11.67
N GLY A 299 -2.90 -1.98 12.72
CA GLY A 299 -3.39 -1.63 14.05
C GLY A 299 -3.72 -0.14 14.16
N ARG A 300 -4.70 0.19 15.01
CA ARG A 300 -5.09 1.57 15.28
C ARG A 300 -4.06 2.23 16.19
N LEU A 301 -3.63 3.45 15.86
CA LEU A 301 -2.75 4.24 16.70
C LEU A 301 -3.52 5.44 17.29
N GLU A 302 -3.66 5.45 18.61
CA GLU A 302 -4.20 6.59 19.36
C GLU A 302 -3.02 7.39 19.93
N LEU A 303 -2.98 8.68 19.61
CA LEU A 303 -1.96 9.63 20.07
C LEU A 303 -2.65 10.81 20.74
N SER A 304 -2.26 11.05 21.99
CA SER A 304 -2.68 12.22 22.76
C SER A 304 -1.44 12.91 23.31
N HIS A 305 -1.47 14.23 23.32
CA HIS A 305 -0.41 15.09 23.80
C HIS A 305 -0.95 16.00 24.87
N ARG A 306 -0.33 16.01 26.05
CA ARG A 306 -0.61 17.04 27.06
C ARG A 306 0.36 18.19 26.86
N LEU A 307 -0.15 19.41 26.77
CA LEU A 307 0.66 20.60 26.54
C LEU A 307 1.01 21.33 27.83
N VAL A 308 2.21 21.90 27.86
CA VAL A 308 2.64 22.89 28.85
C VAL A 308 2.34 24.28 28.30
N LEU A 309 1.51 25.04 29.01
CA LEU A 309 1.30 26.45 28.73
C LEU A 309 2.54 27.23 29.22
N GLY A 310 3.22 27.94 28.32
CA GLY A 310 4.29 28.88 28.64
C GLY A 310 4.40 30.02 27.63
N THR A 311 4.99 31.15 28.04
CA THR A 311 5.29 32.27 27.14
C THR A 311 6.21 31.80 26.02
N GLY A 312 5.81 31.98 24.76
CA GLY A 312 6.56 31.51 23.59
C GLY A 312 6.25 30.08 23.14
N ASN A 313 5.46 29.32 23.91
CA ASN A 313 4.95 28.01 23.48
C ASN A 313 3.71 28.19 22.57
N PRO A 314 3.46 27.26 21.62
CA PRO A 314 2.24 27.25 20.82
C PRO A 314 0.99 27.21 21.68
N THR A 315 0.08 28.15 21.45
CA THR A 315 -1.16 28.31 22.21
C THR A 315 -2.33 27.66 21.47
N PRO A 316 -2.95 26.60 22.03
CA PRO A 316 -4.07 25.91 21.38
C PRO A 316 -5.27 26.84 21.18
N LEU A 317 -6.04 26.59 20.10
CA LEU A 317 -7.15 27.40 19.59
C LEU A 317 -6.79 28.80 19.08
N LEU A 318 -5.57 29.29 19.34
CA LEU A 318 -5.09 30.59 18.89
C LEU A 318 -4.01 30.45 17.80
N ASP A 319 -2.99 29.63 18.04
CA ASP A 319 -1.90 29.36 17.09
C ASP A 319 -2.22 28.16 16.19
N PHE A 320 -2.98 27.19 16.69
CA PHE A 320 -3.48 26.04 15.94
C PHE A 320 -4.80 25.53 16.52
N GLY A 321 -5.65 24.95 15.68
CA GLY A 321 -6.94 24.39 16.09
C GLY A 321 -7.20 22.99 15.54
N PRO A 322 -8.38 22.40 15.83
CA PRO A 322 -8.81 21.18 15.17
C PRO A 322 -8.74 21.33 13.64
N SER A 323 -8.35 20.24 12.96
CA SER A 323 -8.11 20.13 11.50
C SER A 323 -6.76 20.66 11.01
N ASP A 324 -6.03 21.48 11.77
CA ASP A 324 -4.68 21.96 11.40
C ASP A 324 -3.66 20.81 11.39
N TYR A 325 -2.62 20.95 10.56
CA TYR A 325 -1.45 20.07 10.60
C TYR A 325 -0.32 20.70 11.40
N VAL A 326 0.29 19.91 12.30
CA VAL A 326 1.41 20.31 13.14
C VAL A 326 2.49 19.22 13.14
N PHE A 327 3.74 19.58 13.44
CA PHE A 327 4.76 18.58 13.73
C PHE A 327 4.66 18.14 15.19
N SER A 328 4.65 16.83 15.42
CA SER A 328 4.81 16.23 16.75
C SER A 328 6.22 15.66 16.86
N ALA A 329 7.05 16.29 17.68
CA ALA A 329 8.45 15.90 17.91
C ALA A 329 8.56 15.13 19.23
N THR A 330 8.50 13.80 19.13
CA THR A 330 8.60 12.88 20.27
C THR A 330 9.90 12.07 20.20
N ARG A 331 10.13 11.17 21.17
CA ARG A 331 11.27 10.24 21.13
C ARG A 331 11.30 9.35 19.88
N SER A 332 10.16 9.15 19.23
CA SER A 332 10.05 8.36 17.99
C SER A 332 10.37 9.16 16.71
N GLY A 333 10.80 10.42 16.87
CA GLY A 333 11.12 11.34 15.79
C GLY A 333 10.04 12.40 15.59
N VAL A 334 10.27 13.24 14.57
CA VAL A 334 9.34 14.30 14.16
C VAL A 334 8.39 13.72 13.11
N LYS A 335 7.08 13.86 13.34
CA LYS A 335 6.03 13.39 12.42
C LYS A 335 5.00 14.48 12.21
N ARG A 336 4.61 14.71 10.96
CA ARG A 336 3.44 15.54 10.61
C ARG A 336 2.18 14.83 11.08
N ARG A 337 1.32 15.55 11.81
CA ARG A 337 0.08 15.03 12.41
C ARG A 337 -1.04 16.03 12.23
N ARG A 338 -2.27 15.52 12.11
CA ARG A 338 -3.47 16.36 12.06
C ARG A 338 -4.08 16.48 13.45
N VAL A 339 -4.46 17.67 13.86
CA VAL A 339 -5.12 17.89 15.16
C VAL A 339 -6.58 17.46 15.04
N ARG A 340 -7.01 16.51 15.88
CA ARG A 340 -8.38 15.97 15.86
C ARG A 340 -9.28 16.58 16.91
N GLN A 341 -8.73 16.82 18.11
CA GLN A 341 -9.47 17.39 19.21
C GLN A 341 -8.50 18.16 20.09
N VAL A 342 -8.97 19.29 20.61
CA VAL A 342 -8.28 20.07 21.63
C VAL A 342 -9.21 20.11 22.84
N THR A 343 -8.76 19.62 23.99
CA THR A 343 -9.51 19.64 25.25
C THR A 343 -8.83 20.60 26.22
N LEU A 344 -9.56 21.62 26.67
CA LEU A 344 -9.10 22.61 27.64
C LEU A 344 -9.88 22.41 28.95
N LYS A 345 -9.16 22.19 30.05
CA LYS A 345 -9.76 21.99 31.38
C LYS A 345 -9.17 22.94 32.40
N GLY A 346 -9.95 23.23 33.42
CA GLY A 346 -9.48 23.94 34.59
C GLY A 346 -10.59 24.36 35.55
N ALA A 347 -10.29 25.37 36.36
CA ALA A 347 -11.14 25.81 37.46
C ALA A 347 -11.14 27.33 37.62
N ALA A 348 -12.22 27.90 38.15
CA ALA A 348 -12.38 29.35 38.35
C ALA A 348 -12.06 30.16 37.08
N GLY A 349 -12.50 29.68 35.91
CA GLY A 349 -12.20 30.26 34.60
C GLY A 349 -10.73 30.17 34.14
N ASN A 350 -9.80 29.62 34.93
CA ASN A 350 -8.41 29.45 34.52
C ASN A 350 -8.21 28.10 33.82
N ILE A 351 -7.55 28.08 32.67
CA ILE A 351 -7.20 26.85 31.96
C ILE A 351 -5.85 26.36 32.49
N THR A 352 -5.82 25.14 33.02
CA THR A 352 -4.63 24.54 33.65
C THR A 352 -4.17 23.25 32.99
N GLU A 353 -5.06 22.56 32.28
CA GLU A 353 -4.73 21.33 31.54
C GLU A 353 -5.19 21.46 30.09
N VAL A 354 -4.32 21.07 29.17
CA VAL A 354 -4.56 21.06 27.73
C VAL A 354 -4.17 19.71 27.18
N ASP A 355 -5.15 18.98 26.66
CA ASP A 355 -4.94 17.74 25.95
C ASP A 355 -5.21 17.95 24.44
N VAL A 356 -4.35 17.44 23.59
CA VAL A 356 -4.48 17.50 22.12
C VAL A 356 -4.41 16.07 21.59
N THR A 357 -5.50 15.62 21.00
CA THR A 357 -5.54 14.34 20.28
C THR A 357 -5.14 14.57 18.84
N VAL A 358 -4.18 13.80 18.34
CA VAL A 358 -3.66 13.93 16.98
C VAL A 358 -3.84 12.64 16.18
N GLY A 359 -4.24 12.79 14.92
CA GLY A 359 -4.44 11.70 13.97
C GLY A 359 -3.21 11.41 13.11
N THR A 360 -3.18 10.21 12.53
CA THR A 360 -2.24 9.85 11.47
C THR A 360 -2.95 9.82 10.13
N VAL A 361 -2.28 10.25 9.05
CA VAL A 361 -2.82 10.25 7.67
C VAL A 361 -3.33 8.87 7.24
N ILE A 362 -2.67 7.80 7.69
CA ILE A 362 -3.05 6.41 7.38
C ILE A 362 -4.36 6.03 8.08
N ASP A 363 -4.55 6.43 9.34
CA ASP A 363 -5.80 6.18 10.06
C ASP A 363 -6.96 6.94 9.41
N GLU A 364 -6.73 8.16 8.89
CA GLU A 364 -7.78 8.94 8.22
C GLU A 364 -8.22 8.25 6.93
N TRP A 365 -7.26 7.79 6.12
CA TRP A 365 -7.55 7.06 4.89
C TRP A 365 -8.23 5.71 5.17
N ALA A 366 -7.80 4.98 6.20
CA ALA A 366 -8.41 3.71 6.58
C ALA A 366 -9.85 3.87 7.06
N VAL A 367 -10.14 4.89 7.89
CA VAL A 367 -11.51 5.22 8.33
C VAL A 367 -12.39 5.65 7.16
N ALA A 368 -11.83 6.44 6.25
CA ALA A 368 -12.51 6.89 5.05
C ALA A 368 -12.91 5.72 4.13
N GLN A 369 -11.94 4.87 3.80
CA GLN A 369 -12.14 3.68 3.00
C GLN A 369 -13.12 2.71 3.67
N GLN A 370 -13.07 2.59 4.98
CA GLN A 370 -13.97 1.75 5.75
C GLN A 370 -15.42 2.18 5.62
N LYS A 371 -15.70 3.47 5.80
CA LYS A 371 -17.06 4.00 5.67
C LYS A 371 -17.60 3.80 4.26
N ARG A 372 -16.75 3.97 3.25
CA ARG A 372 -17.09 3.71 1.84
C ARG A 372 -17.51 2.26 1.60
N LEU A 373 -16.83 1.30 2.24
CA LEU A 373 -17.16 -0.12 2.13
C LEU A 373 -18.44 -0.48 2.89
N ASP A 374 -18.65 0.07 4.09
CA ASP A 374 -19.85 -0.19 4.89
C ASP A 374 -21.12 0.30 4.17
N ASP A 375 -21.04 1.44 3.49
CA ASP A 375 -22.18 1.97 2.74
C ASP A 375 -22.46 1.19 1.45
N ILE A 376 -21.42 0.70 0.75
CA ILE A 376 -21.59 -0.27 -0.36
C ILE A 376 -22.26 -1.55 0.17
N ALA A 377 -21.84 -2.04 1.36
CA ALA A 377 -22.43 -3.22 2.01
C ALA A 377 -23.91 -3.01 2.36
N ALA A 378 -24.27 -1.81 2.82
CA ALA A 378 -25.62 -1.41 3.20
C ALA A 378 -26.55 -1.14 1.99
N GLY A 379 -26.05 -1.27 0.76
CA GLY A 379 -26.82 -0.99 -0.45
C GLY A 379 -26.93 0.50 -0.79
N SER A 380 -26.18 1.36 -0.12
CA SER A 380 -26.05 2.76 -0.52
C SER A 380 -25.10 2.85 -1.70
N SER A 381 -25.63 3.33 -2.83
CA SER A 381 -24.88 3.46 -4.07
C SER A 381 -23.99 4.71 -4.05
N LEU A 382 -22.92 4.71 -3.25
CA LEU A 382 -21.81 5.64 -3.47
C LEU A 382 -20.88 5.12 -4.57
N VAL A 383 -21.36 5.17 -5.81
CA VAL A 383 -20.51 4.88 -6.96
C VAL A 383 -19.79 6.16 -7.35
N GLY A 384 -18.68 6.43 -6.66
CA GLY A 384 -17.63 7.31 -7.15
C GLY A 384 -16.77 6.58 -8.17
N THR A 385 -17.37 6.19 -9.28
CA THR A 385 -16.82 6.19 -10.65
C THR A 385 -18.03 6.37 -11.56
N SER A 386 -17.89 7.12 -12.64
CA SER A 386 -18.93 7.29 -13.64
C SER A 386 -19.51 5.94 -14.08
N SER A 387 -20.72 5.65 -13.63
CA SER A 387 -21.76 5.09 -14.48
C SER A 387 -22.92 6.09 -14.44
N PRO A 388 -23.39 6.61 -15.58
CA PRO A 388 -24.65 7.34 -15.62
C PRO A 388 -25.74 6.46 -15.00
N LYS A 389 -26.86 7.07 -14.56
CA LYS A 389 -28.11 6.41 -14.12
C LYS A 389 -28.34 5.06 -14.83
N PRO A 390 -29.04 4.08 -14.21
CA PRO A 390 -29.53 2.91 -14.94
C PRO A 390 -30.43 3.42 -16.06
N GLN A 391 -29.82 3.57 -17.23
CA GLN A 391 -30.51 3.62 -18.50
C GLN A 391 -31.06 2.21 -18.61
N VAL A 392 -32.36 2.10 -18.87
CA VAL A 392 -32.94 0.82 -19.25
C VAL A 392 -32.01 0.25 -20.32
N ASP A 393 -31.53 -0.97 -20.08
CA ASP A 393 -30.60 -1.65 -20.98
C ASP A 393 -31.22 -1.69 -22.38
N ASP A 394 -30.74 -0.86 -23.29
CA ASP A 394 -31.40 -0.52 -24.57
C ASP A 394 -31.00 -1.43 -25.72
N GLY A 395 -30.31 -2.54 -25.44
CA GLY A 395 -29.77 -3.42 -26.48
C GLY A 395 -28.42 -2.94 -27.05
N SER A 396 -27.97 -1.71 -26.79
CA SER A 396 -26.89 -1.10 -27.57
C SER A 396 -25.49 -1.48 -27.10
N THR A 397 -24.60 -1.66 -28.08
CA THR A 397 -23.15 -1.83 -27.89
C THR A 397 -22.44 -0.48 -28.17
N PRO A 398 -21.31 -0.20 -27.49
CA PRO A 398 -20.47 0.94 -27.81
C PRO A 398 -19.79 0.80 -29.18
N GLY A 399 -19.18 1.89 -29.66
CA GLY A 399 -18.38 1.93 -30.87
C GLY A 399 -17.14 1.04 -30.82
N THR A 400 -16.65 0.67 -32.00
CA THR A 400 -15.44 -0.14 -32.15
C THR A 400 -14.20 0.75 -32.09
N PRO A 401 -13.24 0.48 -31.18
CA PRO A 401 -12.00 1.26 -31.09
C PRO A 401 -11.16 1.14 -32.37
N THR A 402 -10.43 2.20 -32.72
CA THR A 402 -9.62 2.29 -33.95
C THR A 402 -8.15 2.58 -33.64
N GLY A 403 -7.28 2.44 -34.65
CA GLY A 403 -5.85 2.74 -34.50
C GLY A 403 -5.11 1.81 -33.54
N LEU A 404 -5.53 0.53 -33.45
CA LEU A 404 -4.83 -0.48 -32.67
C LEU A 404 -3.39 -0.63 -33.17
N THR A 405 -2.45 -0.46 -32.26
CA THR A 405 -1.01 -0.66 -32.43
C THR A 405 -0.55 -1.61 -31.34
N VAL A 406 0.30 -2.56 -31.69
CA VAL A 406 0.77 -3.55 -30.73
C VAL A 406 2.28 -3.72 -30.88
N ASN A 407 2.97 -3.62 -29.75
CA ASN A 407 4.39 -3.81 -29.62
C ASN A 407 4.66 -4.99 -28.68
N SER A 408 5.82 -5.63 -28.81
CA SER A 408 6.24 -6.67 -27.88
C SER A 408 7.74 -6.62 -27.60
N LEU A 409 8.10 -7.06 -26.39
CA LEU A 409 9.45 -7.07 -25.88
C LEU A 409 9.75 -8.43 -25.25
N TRP A 410 10.92 -8.98 -25.56
CA TRP A 410 11.40 -10.22 -24.94
C TRP A 410 11.98 -9.90 -23.56
N TYR A 411 11.73 -10.77 -22.58
CA TYR A 411 12.38 -10.70 -21.27
C TYR A 411 12.60 -12.10 -20.65
N PRO A 412 13.64 -12.29 -19.84
CA PRO A 412 13.85 -13.52 -19.08
C PRO A 412 13.16 -13.47 -17.71
N THR A 413 12.60 -14.60 -17.27
CA THR A 413 12.12 -14.75 -15.89
C THR A 413 13.28 -15.00 -14.92
N SER A 414 13.01 -14.92 -13.61
CA SER A 414 13.96 -15.33 -12.56
C SER A 414 14.36 -16.80 -12.64
N GLU A 415 13.52 -17.62 -13.28
CA GLU A 415 13.77 -19.04 -13.56
C GLU A 415 14.49 -19.24 -14.90
N GLY A 416 14.85 -18.17 -15.62
CA GLY A 416 15.56 -18.21 -16.89
C GLY A 416 14.73 -18.63 -18.10
N ILE A 417 13.40 -18.64 -17.97
CA ILE A 417 12.49 -18.91 -19.09
C ILE A 417 12.32 -17.61 -19.88
N GLY A 418 12.51 -17.67 -21.20
CA GLY A 418 12.23 -16.52 -22.07
C GLY A 418 10.73 -16.37 -22.30
N LEU A 419 10.20 -15.17 -22.03
CA LEU A 419 8.82 -14.80 -22.31
C LEU A 419 8.77 -13.49 -23.08
N ALA A 420 7.63 -13.19 -23.69
CA ALA A 420 7.35 -11.91 -24.30
C ALA A 420 6.30 -11.16 -23.49
N GLN A 421 6.56 -9.87 -23.29
CA GLN A 421 5.59 -8.89 -22.85
C GLN A 421 5.02 -8.21 -24.09
N VAL A 422 3.70 -8.09 -24.14
CA VAL A 422 2.98 -7.45 -25.24
C VAL A 422 2.28 -6.21 -24.71
N SER A 423 2.38 -5.12 -25.44
CA SER A 423 1.73 -3.85 -25.14
C SER A 423 0.88 -3.43 -26.32
N ALA A 424 -0.42 -3.27 -26.10
CA ALA A 424 -1.36 -2.78 -27.09
C ALA A 424 -1.81 -1.36 -26.70
N SER A 425 -1.91 -0.48 -27.70
CA SER A 425 -2.45 0.87 -27.58
C SER A 425 -3.39 1.16 -28.74
N TRP A 426 -4.45 1.90 -28.50
CA TRP A 426 -5.43 2.27 -29.53
C TRP A 426 -5.91 3.70 -29.31
N THR A 427 -6.61 4.23 -30.31
CA THR A 427 -7.30 5.51 -30.15
C THR A 427 -8.56 5.26 -29.32
N ALA A 428 -8.69 5.99 -28.21
CA ALA A 428 -9.88 5.93 -27.38
C ALA A 428 -11.12 6.23 -28.24
N ASP A 429 -12.16 5.43 -28.08
CA ASP A 429 -13.43 5.69 -28.73
C ASP A 429 -14.07 6.95 -28.10
N LEU A 430 -14.64 7.82 -28.93
CA LEU A 430 -15.37 9.01 -28.49
C LEU A 430 -16.83 8.69 -28.16
N ASP A 431 -17.27 7.44 -28.35
CA ASP A 431 -18.59 6.99 -27.94
C ASP A 431 -18.78 7.16 -26.42
N PRO A 432 -19.74 8.01 -26.00
CA PRO A 432 -20.00 8.25 -24.58
C PRO A 432 -20.51 7.02 -23.81
N ARG A 433 -20.86 5.93 -24.51
CA ARG A 433 -21.27 4.65 -23.90
C ARG A 433 -20.08 3.79 -23.49
N THR A 434 -18.88 4.06 -24.00
CA THR A 434 -17.67 3.29 -23.70
C THR A 434 -17.21 3.60 -22.27
N SER A 435 -17.24 2.59 -21.39
CA SER A 435 -16.76 2.68 -20.00
C SER A 435 -15.46 1.89 -19.78
N GLY A 436 -14.99 1.17 -20.79
CA GLY A 436 -13.72 0.45 -20.77
C GLY A 436 -13.47 -0.27 -22.08
N TYR A 437 -12.38 -1.03 -22.12
CA TYR A 437 -11.96 -1.78 -23.29
C TYR A 437 -11.64 -3.22 -22.92
N VAL A 438 -12.04 -4.12 -23.80
CA VAL A 438 -11.73 -5.54 -23.72
C VAL A 438 -10.70 -5.84 -24.79
N VAL A 439 -9.53 -6.32 -24.36
CA VAL A 439 -8.50 -6.80 -25.28
C VAL A 439 -8.53 -8.31 -25.28
N GLU A 440 -8.56 -8.87 -26.48
CA GLU A 440 -8.49 -10.30 -26.71
C GLU A 440 -7.26 -10.60 -27.57
N TRP A 441 -6.61 -11.72 -27.31
CA TRP A 441 -5.49 -12.18 -28.12
C TRP A 441 -5.46 -13.70 -28.22
N HIS A 442 -4.82 -14.24 -29.25
CA HIS A 442 -4.55 -15.68 -29.34
C HIS A 442 -3.28 -15.95 -30.14
N TYR A 443 -2.81 -17.20 -30.09
CA TYR A 443 -1.78 -17.68 -30.99
C TYR A 443 -2.40 -18.07 -32.33
N THR A 444 -1.75 -17.71 -33.44
CA THR A 444 -2.20 -18.15 -34.77
C THR A 444 -1.87 -19.62 -35.03
N LEU A 445 -0.91 -20.18 -34.28
CA LEU A 445 -0.53 -21.58 -34.36
C LEU A 445 -1.46 -22.46 -33.48
N ALA A 446 -2.15 -23.43 -34.11
CA ALA A 446 -3.11 -24.32 -33.45
C ALA A 446 -2.56 -25.05 -32.21
N ALA A 447 -1.29 -25.45 -32.24
CA ALA A 447 -0.64 -26.17 -31.13
C ALA A 447 -0.49 -25.33 -29.84
N LEU A 448 -0.53 -24.00 -29.95
CA LEU A 448 -0.41 -23.08 -28.80
C LEU A 448 -1.77 -22.54 -28.34
N GLY A 449 -2.85 -22.83 -29.08
CA GLY A 449 -4.20 -22.39 -28.79
C GLY A 449 -4.64 -21.21 -29.66
N THR A 450 -5.64 -21.46 -30.51
CA THR A 450 -6.26 -20.46 -31.42
C THR A 450 -7.52 -19.82 -30.85
N GLN A 451 -7.85 -20.12 -29.60
CA GLN A 451 -8.99 -19.53 -28.90
C GLN A 451 -8.62 -18.13 -28.43
N TRP A 452 -9.48 -17.15 -28.69
CA TRP A 452 -9.34 -15.79 -28.18
C TRP A 452 -9.32 -15.81 -26.65
N GLN A 453 -8.22 -15.34 -26.07
CA GLN A 453 -8.02 -15.16 -24.65
C GLN A 453 -8.35 -13.72 -24.28
N ARG A 454 -9.31 -13.55 -23.37
CA ARG A 454 -9.74 -12.23 -22.88
C ARG A 454 -8.86 -11.77 -21.72
N LEU A 455 -8.30 -10.57 -21.83
CA LEU A 455 -7.61 -9.89 -20.73
C LEU A 455 -8.60 -9.18 -19.80
N PRO A 456 -8.21 -8.85 -18.56
CA PRO A 456 -8.99 -7.98 -17.70
C PRO A 456 -9.34 -6.66 -18.40
N GLN A 457 -10.56 -6.19 -18.21
CA GLN A 457 -11.02 -4.94 -18.80
C GLN A 457 -10.19 -3.75 -18.28
N THR A 458 -9.79 -2.86 -19.18
CA THR A 458 -9.02 -1.65 -18.86
C THR A 458 -9.87 -0.41 -19.08
N GLY A 459 -9.75 0.58 -18.19
CA GLY A 459 -10.36 1.90 -18.35
C GLY A 459 -9.54 2.86 -19.22
N THR A 460 -8.35 2.44 -19.69
CA THR A 460 -7.42 3.27 -20.47
C THR A 460 -7.25 2.69 -21.88
N ALA A 461 -6.90 3.53 -22.85
CA ALA A 461 -6.71 3.12 -24.26
C ALA A 461 -5.37 2.39 -24.52
N SER A 462 -4.90 1.65 -23.52
CA SER A 462 -3.70 0.84 -23.59
C SER A 462 -3.76 -0.29 -22.56
N ILE A 463 -3.09 -1.40 -22.84
CA ILE A 463 -2.87 -2.48 -21.88
C ILE A 463 -1.55 -3.19 -22.18
N THR A 464 -0.88 -3.64 -21.11
CA THR A 464 0.33 -4.46 -21.19
C THR A 464 0.11 -5.77 -20.45
N TRP A 465 0.48 -6.88 -21.06
CA TRP A 465 0.41 -8.21 -20.45
C TRP A 465 1.67 -9.02 -20.77
N SER A 466 1.93 -10.00 -19.91
CA SER A 466 3.14 -10.80 -19.92
C SER A 466 2.78 -12.29 -19.98
N GLY A 467 3.76 -13.16 -20.21
CA GLY A 467 3.53 -14.61 -20.28
C GLY A 467 3.22 -15.14 -21.68
N VAL A 468 3.50 -14.35 -22.72
CA VAL A 468 3.36 -14.81 -24.11
C VAL A 468 4.62 -15.58 -24.53
N SER A 469 4.45 -16.67 -25.26
CA SER A 469 5.57 -17.46 -25.78
C SER A 469 6.41 -16.61 -26.76
N PRO A 470 7.74 -16.61 -26.64
CA PRO A 470 8.61 -15.87 -27.57
C PRO A 470 8.70 -16.56 -28.93
N GLY A 471 8.87 -15.80 -30.01
CA GLY A 471 8.91 -16.31 -31.38
C GLY A 471 7.56 -16.77 -31.94
N SER A 472 6.47 -16.56 -31.19
CA SER A 472 5.14 -16.99 -31.60
C SER A 472 4.41 -15.87 -32.32
N ALA A 473 3.70 -16.22 -33.41
CA ALA A 473 2.76 -15.32 -34.06
C ALA A 473 1.47 -15.25 -33.24
N ILE A 474 1.05 -14.04 -32.90
CA ILE A 474 -0.17 -13.74 -32.19
C ILE A 474 -1.01 -12.74 -32.97
N GLU A 475 -2.32 -12.80 -32.75
CA GLU A 475 -3.24 -11.75 -33.15
C GLU A 475 -3.86 -11.13 -31.90
N VAL A 476 -4.03 -9.82 -31.93
CA VAL A 476 -4.62 -9.03 -30.86
C VAL A 476 -5.75 -8.19 -31.44
N ARG A 477 -6.89 -8.13 -30.77
CA ARG A 477 -7.98 -7.23 -31.12
C ARG A 477 -8.52 -6.55 -29.88
N VAL A 478 -9.14 -5.38 -30.07
CA VAL A 478 -9.73 -4.61 -28.98
C VAL A 478 -11.18 -4.28 -29.29
N SER A 479 -12.01 -4.31 -28.27
CA SER A 479 -13.42 -3.93 -28.33
C SER A 479 -13.72 -2.90 -27.25
N GLY A 480 -14.64 -1.98 -27.51
CA GLY A 480 -15.21 -1.11 -26.49
C GLY A 480 -16.17 -1.94 -25.62
N ALA A 481 -16.21 -1.65 -24.33
CA ALA A 481 -17.18 -2.20 -23.39
C ALA A 481 -17.93 -1.06 -22.72
N ASN A 482 -19.24 -1.24 -22.55
CA ASN A 482 -20.06 -0.31 -21.80
C ASN A 482 -20.17 -0.76 -20.33
N LYS A 483 -20.84 0.06 -19.52
CA LYS A 483 -21.04 -0.18 -18.08
C LYS A 483 -21.91 -1.41 -17.75
N TYR A 484 -22.49 -2.04 -18.77
CA TYR A 484 -23.31 -3.25 -18.68
C TYR A 484 -22.57 -4.48 -19.26
N ASP A 485 -21.25 -4.40 -19.40
CA ASP A 485 -20.37 -5.43 -19.95
C ASP A 485 -20.70 -5.87 -21.39
N ARG A 486 -21.44 -5.06 -22.14
CA ARG A 486 -21.66 -5.31 -23.56
C ARG A 486 -20.51 -4.78 -24.38
N VAL A 487 -20.03 -5.66 -25.25
CA VAL A 487 -18.82 -5.47 -26.03
C VAL A 487 -19.18 -5.08 -27.47
N SER A 488 -18.51 -4.08 -28.02
CA SER A 488 -18.61 -3.70 -29.42
C SER A 488 -18.18 -4.84 -30.34
N ALA A 489 -18.40 -4.69 -31.65
CA ALA A 489 -17.64 -5.48 -32.61
C ALA A 489 -16.13 -5.22 -32.38
N PRO A 490 -15.27 -6.25 -32.46
CA PRO A 490 -13.84 -6.07 -32.27
C PRO A 490 -13.22 -5.25 -33.41
N SER A 491 -12.11 -4.57 -33.10
CA SER A 491 -11.24 -3.98 -34.11
C SER A 491 -10.74 -5.05 -35.09
N ALA A 492 -10.25 -4.61 -36.25
CA ALA A 492 -9.43 -5.49 -37.09
C ALA A 492 -8.29 -6.09 -36.24
N PRO A 493 -8.04 -7.42 -36.30
CA PRO A 493 -6.94 -8.04 -35.61
C PRO A 493 -5.60 -7.45 -36.06
N PHE A 494 -4.74 -7.14 -35.10
CA PHE A 494 -3.36 -6.76 -35.32
C PHE A 494 -2.48 -7.99 -35.12
N ALA A 495 -1.84 -8.44 -36.19
CA ALA A 495 -0.91 -9.57 -36.15
C ALA A 495 0.51 -9.09 -35.84
N LEU A 496 1.20 -9.79 -34.94
CA LEU A 496 2.62 -9.60 -34.68
C LEU A 496 3.30 -10.91 -34.30
N THR A 497 4.61 -10.99 -34.50
CA THR A 497 5.44 -12.09 -33.99
C THR A 497 6.23 -11.59 -32.79
N THR A 498 6.11 -12.28 -31.65
CA THR A 498 6.86 -11.90 -30.46
C THR A 498 8.36 -12.12 -30.69
N PRO A 499 9.23 -11.21 -30.21
CA PRO A 499 10.67 -11.32 -30.45
C PRO A 499 11.24 -12.57 -29.76
N LEU A 500 12.18 -13.21 -30.44
CA LEU A 500 13.08 -14.20 -29.83
C LEU A 500 14.20 -13.49 -29.06
N ASN A 501 14.78 -14.19 -28.09
CA ASN A 501 16.05 -13.77 -27.53
C ASN A 501 17.11 -13.75 -28.66
N THR A 502 17.78 -12.62 -28.81
CA THR A 502 18.87 -12.43 -29.79
C THR A 502 20.16 -11.96 -29.13
N THR A 503 20.17 -11.80 -27.80
CA THR A 503 21.31 -11.25 -27.05
C THR A 503 22.03 -12.38 -26.32
N PRO A 504 23.27 -12.73 -26.73
CA PRO A 504 24.08 -13.70 -25.99
C PRO A 504 24.45 -13.19 -24.58
N PRO A 505 24.82 -14.09 -23.66
CA PRO A 505 25.39 -13.69 -22.37
C PRO A 505 26.69 -12.87 -22.51
N PRO A 506 27.08 -12.14 -21.45
CA PRO A 506 28.35 -11.42 -21.41
C PRO A 506 29.55 -12.35 -21.56
N VAL A 507 30.57 -11.92 -22.31
CA VAL A 507 31.84 -12.66 -22.45
C VAL A 507 32.50 -12.81 -21.09
N LEU A 508 32.96 -14.02 -20.77
CA LEU A 508 33.60 -14.36 -19.50
C LEU A 508 35.05 -13.83 -19.42
N PRO A 509 35.61 -13.63 -18.21
CA PRO A 509 37.03 -13.27 -18.06
C PRO A 509 37.95 -14.40 -18.54
N ALA A 510 39.26 -14.12 -18.64
CA ALA A 510 40.24 -15.16 -18.92
C ALA A 510 40.20 -16.25 -17.83
N PRO A 511 40.18 -17.54 -18.16
CA PRO A 511 40.24 -18.61 -17.18
C PRO A 511 41.51 -18.50 -16.33
N VAL A 512 41.36 -18.57 -15.01
CA VAL A 512 42.49 -18.68 -14.08
C VAL A 512 42.63 -20.15 -13.71
N GLY A 513 43.77 -20.75 -14.07
CA GLY A 513 43.99 -22.18 -13.90
C GLY A 513 45.17 -22.50 -12.99
N SER A 514 45.06 -23.58 -12.23
CA SER A 514 46.14 -24.13 -11.41
C SER A 514 46.20 -25.65 -11.51
N ALA A 515 47.35 -26.25 -11.20
CA ALA A 515 47.42 -27.69 -10.99
C ALA A 515 46.71 -28.07 -9.68
N TYR A 516 45.99 -29.21 -9.69
CA TYR A 516 45.27 -29.71 -8.52
C TYR A 516 45.20 -31.24 -8.55
N LEU A 517 45.98 -31.92 -7.70
CA LEU A 517 45.98 -33.39 -7.56
C LEU A 517 46.12 -34.14 -8.90
N GLY A 518 47.00 -33.69 -9.79
CA GLY A 518 47.17 -34.28 -11.12
C GLY A 518 46.11 -33.87 -12.15
N LEU A 519 45.16 -33.01 -11.79
CA LEU A 519 44.17 -32.37 -12.66
C LEU A 519 44.51 -30.90 -12.90
N LEU A 520 43.75 -30.24 -13.76
CA LEU A 520 43.72 -28.78 -13.88
C LEU A 520 42.46 -28.25 -13.23
N LYS A 521 42.59 -27.30 -12.32
CA LYS A 521 41.46 -26.59 -11.70
C LYS A 521 41.32 -25.23 -12.34
N TRP A 522 40.10 -24.89 -12.77
CA TRP A 522 39.79 -23.59 -13.38
C TRP A 522 38.74 -22.85 -12.57
N ASP A 523 39.01 -21.59 -12.25
CA ASP A 523 38.14 -20.79 -11.40
C ASP A 523 37.35 -19.77 -12.21
N TRP A 524 36.08 -19.59 -11.83
CA TRP A 524 35.22 -18.53 -12.34
C TRP A 524 34.38 -17.90 -11.24
N ASN A 525 34.34 -16.56 -11.21
CA ASN A 525 33.69 -15.76 -10.16
C ASN A 525 32.19 -15.48 -10.39
N GLY A 526 31.57 -16.11 -11.40
CA GLY A 526 30.16 -15.89 -11.72
C GLY A 526 29.85 -14.59 -12.47
N LYS A 527 30.87 -13.85 -12.94
CA LYS A 527 30.72 -12.55 -13.61
C LYS A 527 31.31 -12.54 -15.02
N GLY A 528 30.86 -11.59 -15.83
CA GLY A 528 31.46 -11.28 -17.14
C GLY A 528 32.83 -10.62 -17.00
N ALA A 529 33.56 -10.51 -18.10
CA ALA A 529 34.92 -9.95 -18.16
C ALA A 529 34.98 -8.49 -17.67
N ALA A 530 33.92 -7.71 -17.89
CA ALA A 530 33.79 -6.33 -17.41
C ALA A 530 33.20 -6.25 -15.97
N GLY A 531 33.01 -7.37 -15.28
CA GLY A 531 32.41 -7.43 -13.95
C GLY A 531 30.88 -7.44 -13.94
N GLU A 532 30.25 -7.62 -15.11
CA GLU A 532 28.80 -7.69 -15.30
C GLU A 532 28.20 -8.92 -14.61
N SER A 533 27.01 -8.77 -14.04
CA SER A 533 26.24 -9.90 -13.51
C SER A 533 25.72 -10.77 -14.66
N MET A 534 25.71 -12.09 -14.47
CA MET A 534 25.11 -13.01 -15.43
C MET A 534 23.58 -12.80 -15.51
N PRO A 535 22.98 -12.77 -16.71
CA PRO A 535 21.55 -12.53 -16.86
C PRO A 535 20.73 -13.72 -16.34
N GLY A 536 19.45 -13.50 -16.02
CA GLY A 536 18.58 -14.54 -15.45
C GLY A 536 18.40 -15.78 -16.33
N ASN A 537 18.57 -15.64 -17.66
CA ASN A 537 18.55 -16.74 -18.62
C ASN A 537 19.93 -17.40 -18.86
N PHE A 538 20.98 -17.02 -18.12
CA PHE A 538 22.26 -17.73 -18.15
C PHE A 538 22.06 -19.21 -17.83
N ARG A 539 22.80 -20.08 -18.54
CA ARG A 539 22.74 -21.53 -18.33
C ARG A 539 24.05 -22.06 -17.82
N GLU A 540 25.11 -21.89 -18.61
CA GLU A 540 26.39 -22.52 -18.33
C GLU A 540 27.56 -21.75 -18.96
N ALA A 541 28.73 -21.90 -18.35
CA ALA A 541 30.03 -21.50 -18.84
C ALA A 541 30.76 -22.76 -19.30
N GLU A 542 30.91 -22.93 -20.61
CA GLU A 542 31.61 -24.05 -21.22
C GLU A 542 33.12 -23.83 -21.15
N LEU A 543 33.85 -24.81 -20.61
CA LEU A 543 35.31 -24.82 -20.60
C LEU A 543 35.84 -25.56 -21.83
N HIS A 544 36.64 -24.86 -22.62
CA HIS A 544 37.37 -25.43 -23.73
C HIS A 544 38.86 -25.43 -23.45
N LEU A 545 39.54 -26.56 -23.68
CA LEU A 545 40.98 -26.75 -23.53
C LEU A 545 41.66 -27.16 -24.83
N SER A 546 42.90 -26.72 -25.03
CA SER A 546 43.77 -27.15 -26.12
C SER A 546 45.24 -27.06 -25.74
N LEU A 547 46.09 -27.85 -26.41
CA LEU A 547 47.54 -27.70 -26.38
C LEU A 547 48.03 -26.56 -27.30
N THR A 548 47.17 -26.07 -28.18
CA THR A 548 47.50 -25.00 -29.13
C THR A 548 47.16 -23.64 -28.52
N SER A 549 48.15 -22.74 -28.42
CA SER A 549 47.91 -21.36 -28.00
C SER A 549 46.97 -20.65 -28.98
N ASN A 550 46.17 -19.72 -28.47
CA ASN A 550 45.15 -18.96 -29.20
C ASN A 550 44.15 -19.78 -30.03
N PHE A 551 43.94 -21.06 -29.70
CA PHE A 551 42.93 -21.89 -30.38
C PHE A 551 41.53 -21.25 -30.37
N ALA A 552 40.74 -21.55 -31.40
CA ALA A 552 39.32 -21.25 -31.42
C ALA A 552 38.57 -22.43 -30.78
N PRO A 553 37.69 -22.20 -29.80
CA PRO A 553 36.81 -23.25 -29.27
C PRO A 553 36.08 -23.98 -30.41
N HIS A 554 36.33 -25.29 -30.54
CA HIS A 554 35.62 -26.14 -31.49
C HIS A 554 34.25 -26.47 -30.89
N ARG A 555 33.22 -25.72 -31.30
CA ARG A 555 31.87 -25.77 -30.72
C ARG A 555 30.83 -26.21 -31.78
N PRO A 556 30.87 -27.46 -32.26
CA PRO A 556 29.86 -27.98 -33.18
C PRO A 556 28.49 -28.01 -32.49
N LEU A 557 27.42 -27.69 -33.22
CA LEU A 557 26.07 -27.65 -32.66
C LEU A 557 25.23 -28.80 -33.19
N LEU A 558 24.44 -29.42 -32.31
CA LEU A 558 23.44 -30.40 -32.68
C LEU A 558 22.34 -29.74 -33.51
N ALA A 559 22.08 -30.26 -34.72
CA ALA A 559 21.04 -29.74 -35.60
C ALA A 559 19.64 -29.75 -34.96
N ALA A 560 19.38 -30.68 -34.04
CA ALA A 560 18.08 -30.86 -33.40
C ALA A 560 17.71 -29.75 -32.39
N ASN A 561 18.70 -29.17 -31.70
CA ASN A 561 18.42 -28.24 -30.60
C ASN A 561 19.43 -27.09 -30.45
N GLY A 562 20.42 -26.97 -31.33
CA GLY A 562 21.43 -25.91 -31.29
C GLY A 562 22.38 -25.96 -30.09
N ARG A 563 22.34 -27.02 -29.26
CA ARG A 563 23.29 -27.22 -28.15
C ARG A 563 24.63 -27.69 -28.68
N LEU A 564 25.68 -27.47 -27.89
CA LEU A 564 26.99 -28.04 -28.15
C LEU A 564 26.89 -29.58 -28.25
N ASP A 565 27.40 -30.11 -29.35
CA ASP A 565 27.65 -31.54 -29.51
C ASP A 565 28.97 -31.89 -28.80
N THR A 566 28.85 -32.32 -27.55
CA THR A 566 30.00 -32.65 -26.70
C THR A 566 30.74 -33.89 -27.17
N ALA A 567 30.11 -34.77 -27.97
CA ALA A 567 30.74 -35.98 -28.49
C ALA A 567 31.69 -35.68 -29.67
N THR A 568 31.39 -34.64 -30.46
CA THR A 568 32.21 -34.25 -31.62
C THR A 568 33.13 -33.07 -31.33
N SER A 569 32.87 -32.30 -30.27
CA SER A 569 33.79 -31.25 -29.83
C SER A 569 35.15 -31.83 -29.43
N THR A 570 36.22 -31.25 -29.96
CA THR A 570 37.60 -31.66 -29.69
C THR A 570 38.24 -30.88 -28.56
N THR A 571 37.63 -29.75 -28.18
CA THR A 571 38.18 -28.81 -27.20
C THR A 571 37.32 -28.71 -25.95
N TYR A 572 36.02 -29.00 -26.02
CA TYR A 572 35.16 -29.01 -24.83
C TYR A 572 35.65 -30.05 -23.81
N ARG A 573 35.56 -29.70 -22.54
CA ARG A 573 35.92 -30.61 -21.44
C ARG A 573 34.82 -30.73 -20.42
N ASP A 574 34.33 -29.61 -19.91
CA ASP A 574 33.29 -29.58 -18.89
C ASP A 574 32.66 -28.17 -18.81
N GLN A 575 31.75 -27.96 -17.86
CA GLN A 575 31.00 -26.71 -17.72
C GLN A 575 30.69 -26.35 -16.26
N LEU A 576 30.47 -25.05 -16.02
CA LEU A 576 29.95 -24.52 -14.76
C LEU A 576 28.58 -23.87 -14.96
N THR A 577 27.62 -24.12 -14.06
CA THR A 577 26.31 -23.44 -14.08
C THR A 577 26.25 -22.20 -13.18
N GLY A 578 27.36 -21.86 -12.51
CA GLY A 578 27.49 -20.71 -11.64
C GLY A 578 28.95 -20.49 -11.21
N ALA A 579 29.18 -19.52 -10.32
CA ALA A 579 30.51 -19.26 -9.77
C ALA A 579 31.06 -20.51 -9.06
N GLY A 580 32.34 -20.82 -9.26
CA GLY A 580 32.97 -21.96 -8.63
C GLY A 580 34.30 -22.35 -9.26
N GLU A 581 34.79 -23.50 -8.81
CA GLU A 581 36.03 -24.12 -9.26
C GLU A 581 35.69 -25.39 -10.05
N LEU A 582 36.36 -25.61 -11.19
CA LEU A 582 36.12 -26.72 -12.10
C LEU A 582 37.40 -27.55 -12.28
N PRO A 583 37.59 -28.63 -11.49
CA PRO A 583 38.68 -29.57 -11.69
C PRO A 583 38.39 -30.49 -12.88
N VAL A 584 39.26 -30.47 -13.89
CA VAL A 584 39.15 -31.28 -15.11
C VAL A 584 40.41 -32.06 -15.39
N ASP A 585 40.26 -33.30 -15.85
CA ASP A 585 41.35 -34.04 -16.50
C ASP A 585 41.39 -33.65 -17.98
N PRO A 586 42.42 -32.89 -18.44
CA PRO A 586 42.51 -32.51 -19.84
C PRO A 586 42.89 -33.70 -20.76
N GLY A 587 43.33 -34.82 -20.18
CA GLY A 587 44.06 -35.90 -20.85
C GLY A 587 45.54 -35.57 -21.05
N GLY A 588 46.31 -36.51 -21.63
CA GLY A 588 47.69 -36.29 -22.05
C GLY A 588 48.75 -36.31 -20.93
N ALA A 589 49.99 -35.96 -21.30
CA ALA A 589 51.16 -36.04 -20.43
C ALA A 589 51.23 -34.90 -19.40
N TYR A 590 51.86 -35.19 -18.25
CA TYR A 590 52.24 -34.19 -17.26
C TYR A 590 53.38 -33.30 -17.76
N GLY A 591 53.49 -32.09 -17.21
CA GLY A 591 54.50 -31.08 -17.58
C GLY A 591 54.16 -30.25 -18.82
N VAL A 592 53.00 -30.47 -19.43
CA VAL A 592 52.56 -29.76 -20.63
C VAL A 592 51.63 -28.60 -20.26
N THR A 593 51.80 -27.46 -20.95
CA THR A 593 50.92 -26.29 -20.82
C THR A 593 49.62 -26.53 -21.59
N TRP A 594 48.50 -26.39 -20.90
CA TRP A 594 47.18 -26.38 -21.48
C TRP A 594 46.65 -24.96 -21.50
N PHE A 595 46.03 -24.60 -22.62
CA PHE A 595 45.37 -23.33 -22.77
C PHE A 595 43.86 -23.50 -22.65
N ALA A 596 43.21 -22.54 -22.00
CA ALA A 596 41.78 -22.57 -21.74
C ALA A 596 41.08 -21.33 -22.30
N LYS A 597 39.83 -21.49 -22.70
CA LYS A 597 38.88 -20.41 -22.99
C LYS A 597 37.50 -20.78 -22.46
N TRP A 598 36.78 -19.77 -22.00
CA TRP A 598 35.39 -19.90 -21.60
C TRP A 598 34.46 -19.45 -22.73
N VAL A 599 33.31 -20.10 -22.84
CA VAL A 599 32.17 -19.66 -23.66
C VAL A 599 30.93 -19.67 -22.78
N SER A 600 30.32 -18.52 -22.53
CA SER A 600 29.05 -18.46 -21.79
C SER A 600 27.87 -18.69 -22.73
N VAL A 601 26.88 -19.43 -22.24
CA VAL A 601 25.72 -19.84 -23.02
C VAL A 601 24.45 -19.62 -22.22
N ASP A 602 23.43 -19.06 -22.87
CA ASP A 602 22.11 -18.92 -22.28
C ASP A 602 21.20 -20.13 -22.54
N ARG A 603 20.02 -20.09 -21.93
CA ARG A 603 18.97 -21.08 -22.14
C ARG A 603 18.33 -21.05 -23.53
N SER A 604 18.60 -20.01 -24.32
CA SER A 604 18.22 -19.91 -25.75
C SER A 604 19.30 -20.47 -26.69
N ASN A 605 20.38 -21.06 -26.15
CA ASN A 605 21.54 -21.58 -26.88
C ASN A 605 22.39 -20.52 -27.58
N LEU A 606 22.23 -19.24 -27.24
CA LEU A 606 23.13 -18.20 -27.72
C LEU A 606 24.41 -18.25 -26.90
N ALA A 607 25.53 -18.36 -27.61
CA ALA A 607 26.86 -18.35 -27.04
C ALA A 607 27.50 -16.98 -27.19
N SER A 608 28.20 -16.53 -26.15
CA SER A 608 29.06 -15.36 -26.23
C SER A 608 30.24 -15.61 -27.17
N ALA A 609 30.97 -14.55 -27.50
CA ALA A 609 32.34 -14.73 -27.99
C ALA A 609 33.19 -15.47 -26.95
N ALA A 610 34.21 -16.19 -27.42
CA ALA A 610 35.16 -16.86 -26.53
C ALA A 610 35.93 -15.82 -25.69
N SER A 611 36.18 -16.16 -24.42
CA SER A 611 36.98 -15.30 -23.55
C SER A 611 38.44 -15.18 -24.01
N ALA A 612 39.15 -14.23 -23.41
CA ALA A 612 40.60 -14.20 -23.48
C ALA A 612 41.20 -15.52 -22.96
N GLN A 613 42.36 -15.90 -23.48
CA GLN A 613 42.98 -17.18 -23.16
C GLN A 613 43.63 -17.18 -21.77
N GLY A 614 43.36 -18.24 -21.00
CA GLY A 614 44.12 -18.62 -19.81
C GLY A 614 45.06 -19.78 -20.10
N SER A 615 45.99 -20.07 -19.19
CA SER A 615 46.88 -21.23 -19.31
C SER A 615 47.27 -21.79 -17.95
N ALA A 616 47.45 -23.11 -17.87
CA ALA A 616 47.95 -23.80 -16.70
C ALA A 616 48.77 -25.03 -17.11
N VAL A 617 49.73 -25.42 -16.28
CA VAL A 617 50.55 -26.61 -16.50
C VAL A 617 50.02 -27.75 -15.64
N ARG A 618 49.75 -28.90 -16.26
CA ARG A 618 49.33 -30.10 -15.53
C ARG A 618 50.57 -30.71 -14.87
N THR A 619 50.68 -30.66 -13.54
CA THR A 619 51.79 -31.27 -12.81
C THR A 619 51.39 -32.64 -12.27
N GLN A 620 52.36 -33.55 -12.17
CA GLN A 620 52.14 -34.81 -11.47
C GLN A 620 51.95 -34.54 -9.97
N VAL A 621 51.22 -35.42 -9.32
CA VAL A 621 51.10 -35.47 -7.86
C VAL A 621 52.50 -35.71 -7.28
N ASN A 622 52.98 -34.82 -6.44
CA ASN A 622 54.31 -34.91 -5.81
C ASN A 622 54.23 -35.70 -4.50
N ASP A 623 55.38 -36.11 -3.95
CA ASP A 623 55.49 -36.87 -2.70
C ASP A 623 54.77 -36.21 -1.51
N GLY A 624 54.63 -34.88 -1.50
CA GLY A 624 53.93 -34.13 -0.46
C GLY A 624 52.40 -34.11 -0.57
N ASP A 625 51.83 -34.54 -1.70
CA ASP A 625 50.39 -34.45 -1.99
C ASP A 625 49.62 -35.71 -1.54
N VAL A 626 50.32 -36.79 -1.16
CA VAL A 626 49.71 -38.08 -0.77
C VAL A 626 50.13 -38.44 0.67
N ALA A 627 49.27 -38.12 1.64
CA ALA A 627 49.54 -38.44 3.05
C ALA A 627 49.36 -39.93 3.40
N ALA A 628 48.45 -40.63 2.71
CA ALA A 628 48.21 -42.07 2.87
C ALA A 628 47.57 -42.65 1.59
N LEU A 629 47.97 -43.86 1.20
CA LEU A 629 47.43 -44.58 0.04
C LEU A 629 46.92 -45.96 0.47
N ASN A 630 45.62 -46.23 0.27
CA ASN A 630 45.01 -47.55 0.47
C ASN A 630 44.52 -48.09 -0.86
N VAL A 631 45.13 -49.18 -1.35
CA VAL A 631 44.82 -49.79 -2.66
C VAL A 631 44.36 -51.24 -2.48
N GLY A 632 43.18 -51.55 -3.02
CA GLY A 632 42.61 -52.90 -2.94
C GLY A 632 43.36 -53.95 -3.76
N LYS A 633 43.98 -53.56 -4.89
CA LYS A 633 44.88 -54.37 -5.73
C LYS A 633 45.85 -53.46 -6.50
N LEU A 634 47.15 -53.77 -6.48
CA LEU A 634 48.14 -53.18 -7.38
C LEU A 634 48.40 -54.19 -8.52
N THR A 635 47.84 -53.94 -9.70
CA THR A 635 47.86 -54.92 -10.80
C THR A 635 49.06 -54.78 -11.73
N THR A 636 49.66 -53.60 -11.85
CA THR A 636 50.85 -53.32 -12.68
C THR A 636 51.66 -52.17 -12.05
N GLY A 637 52.99 -52.18 -12.20
CA GLY A 637 53.87 -51.08 -11.77
C GLY A 637 55.17 -51.55 -11.10
N ILE A 638 56.03 -50.60 -10.75
CA ILE A 638 57.26 -50.82 -9.97
C ILE A 638 57.11 -50.06 -8.65
N LEU A 639 57.24 -50.76 -7.52
CA LEU A 639 57.40 -50.12 -6.21
C LEU A 639 58.90 -49.98 -5.92
N THR A 640 59.42 -48.76 -5.97
CA THR A 640 60.81 -48.46 -5.57
C THR A 640 60.78 -47.64 -4.29
N ALA A 641 60.86 -48.32 -3.14
CA ALA A 641 60.84 -47.67 -1.83
C ALA A 641 61.63 -48.49 -0.79
N LEU A 642 62.16 -47.81 0.23
CA LEU A 642 62.64 -48.43 1.47
C LEU A 642 61.40 -48.86 2.28
N LEU A 643 61.00 -50.11 2.11
CA LEU A 643 59.76 -50.62 2.69
C LEU A 643 60.02 -51.19 4.10
N THR A 644 59.46 -50.56 5.14
CA THR A 644 59.35 -51.18 6.46
C THR A 644 58.09 -52.04 6.50
N ILE A 645 58.26 -53.36 6.49
CA ILE A 645 57.15 -54.31 6.53
C ILE A 645 56.86 -54.66 7.99
N SER A 646 55.72 -54.21 8.52
CA SER A 646 55.21 -54.63 9.83
C SER A 646 54.26 -55.83 9.76
N GLY A 647 53.94 -56.29 8.55
CA GLY A 647 52.98 -57.36 8.26
C GLY A 647 53.57 -58.45 7.35
N ILE A 648 52.73 -59.04 6.50
CA ILE A 648 53.09 -60.16 5.61
C ILE A 648 52.70 -59.80 4.18
N ILE A 649 53.63 -59.89 3.23
CA ILE A 649 53.37 -59.90 1.79
C ILE A 649 53.48 -61.34 1.31
N ARG A 650 52.41 -61.92 0.76
CA ARG A 650 52.41 -63.32 0.30
C ARG A 650 51.71 -63.48 -1.04
N THR A 651 52.24 -64.37 -1.90
CA THR A 651 51.67 -64.65 -3.22
C THR A 651 50.38 -65.47 -3.18
N ALA A 652 50.13 -66.20 -2.08
CA ALA A 652 48.88 -66.91 -1.83
C ALA A 652 48.58 -66.99 -0.33
N THR A 653 47.32 -67.12 0.06
CA THR A 653 46.89 -67.27 1.46
C THR A 653 47.14 -68.66 2.03
N VAL A 654 47.21 -69.68 1.16
CA VAL A 654 47.47 -71.10 1.49
C VAL A 654 48.25 -71.76 0.34
N GLY A 655 48.91 -72.89 0.61
CA GLY A 655 49.71 -73.63 -0.38
C GLY A 655 51.13 -73.08 -0.57
N ALA A 656 51.78 -73.50 -1.66
CA ALA A 656 53.11 -73.02 -2.06
C ALA A 656 53.05 -71.51 -2.35
N ARG A 657 53.87 -70.73 -1.65
CA ARG A 657 53.82 -69.27 -1.71
C ARG A 657 55.17 -68.67 -1.38
N VAL A 658 55.49 -67.55 -2.02
CA VAL A 658 56.57 -66.68 -1.59
C VAL A 658 55.99 -65.67 -0.60
N GLU A 659 56.62 -65.55 0.57
CA GLU A 659 56.21 -64.72 1.68
C GLU A 659 57.38 -63.84 2.14
N LEU A 660 57.14 -62.54 2.27
CA LEU A 660 58.06 -61.57 2.87
C LEU A 660 57.39 -60.95 4.10
N ASP A 661 57.98 -61.16 5.26
CA ASP A 661 57.50 -60.64 6.54
C ASP A 661 58.64 -59.99 7.33
N THR A 662 58.39 -59.66 8.61
CA THR A 662 59.39 -59.08 9.52
C THR A 662 60.62 -59.96 9.75
N THR A 663 60.58 -61.23 9.37
CA THR A 663 61.66 -62.20 9.54
C THR A 663 62.43 -62.49 8.25
N GLY A 664 62.01 -61.92 7.12
CA GLY A 664 62.67 -62.04 5.82
C GLY A 664 61.84 -62.77 4.77
N LEU A 665 62.49 -63.12 3.65
CA LEU A 665 61.86 -63.78 2.50
C LEU A 665 61.86 -65.29 2.68
N ARG A 666 60.72 -65.94 2.43
CA ARG A 666 60.50 -67.39 2.47
C ARG A 666 59.78 -67.82 1.19
N CYS A 667 60.10 -69.00 0.67
CA CYS A 667 59.52 -69.55 -0.55
C CYS A 667 58.73 -70.84 -0.29
#